data_AF-A0A8J3JEJ1-F1
#
_entry.id   AF-A0A8J3JEJ1-F1
#
_cell.length_a   1.000
_cell.length_b   1.000
_cell.length_c   1.000
_cell.angle_alpha   90.00
_cell.angle_beta   90.00
_cell.angle_gamma   90.00
#
_symmetry.space_group_name_H-M   'P 1'
#
loop_
_entity.id
_entity.type
_entity.pdbx_description
1 polymer ?
#
loop_
_entity_poly.entity_id
_entity_poly.type
_entity_poly.pdbx_seq_one_letter_code
_entity_poly.pdbx_strand_id
1 'polypeptide(L)'
;MDLPLASGHLAELCGDRRTVPALTNGVHLHTGDTTRLDDDPYLREVHNRPPLPQITPLSFGPGAQGSQLAEGFLRRHPVESLDLMALVPLRTLDGAMDLAALGDRADRHRLPAQVPVEQLGPDGADVPLAQHRVVPLDADGRTTTPDRAAMVRVVPRSSRAAGAYEGVGPEVAALWAARPYMWGHVVFGPDAVNLGWPAGLATFWFGPAMSRFGRPLTRADVDAADGTGTDITGYVELLYRVESAPPGSQGLVEADDHVFLAHRGDNGVAFLDPGTGRAAAFPLDPDRLRLTPLPDTMSLDERFDALNLARFGPRTEPSWPIVWPPTAERYQPENAAEPVVVLGPVDREPPTVRDRVAGAAAATGQPVILLGTDSAGAPPAGDRIDQLGSLLEQYGWRGRVPVVVTRAGVGPDAPTTAALHDVLDRYGASLVHQVTDRTTATGSGGLVSFLGNPWTVREANAPADARRPPVADSITPDLLQFAAGDRRRPAYPAPPEPVATFLTTPLTRPGLDLAHAPVRTLAPLVRQIAARDPSFAGHDAAVRLADLGHADTVTSYLNDVAGGGDTLFAPLLDAGGADAADRQQSIRTLLPHLSALAGGDVGDHASRAILAALDDILALPPGSADADAFRARIWAYKDYLPDDGKVRVGWQRRLTALKTQLPDEYDADVTMVTLAIMTCPEPSSGATT
;
A
#
# COMPACT_ATOMS: atom_id res chain seq x y z
N MET A 1 17.90 19.08 -45.69
CA MET A 1 16.71 19.33 -44.85
C MET A 1 15.77 18.21 -45.19
N ASP A 2 15.89 17.11 -44.46
CA ASP A 2 15.25 15.85 -44.78
C ASP A 2 13.84 15.86 -44.22
N LEU A 3 12.85 15.63 -45.08
CA LEU A 3 11.44 15.43 -44.70
C LEU A 3 11.36 14.20 -43.78
N PRO A 4 10.86 14.33 -42.53
CA PRO A 4 10.71 13.18 -41.67
C PRO A 4 9.53 12.33 -42.14
N LEU A 5 9.85 11.13 -42.63
CA LEU A 5 9.00 9.95 -42.77
C LEU A 5 7.64 10.19 -43.45
N ALA A 6 7.66 10.26 -44.78
CA ALA A 6 6.55 9.71 -45.54
C ALA A 6 6.46 8.21 -45.20
N SER A 7 5.51 7.82 -44.35
CA SER A 7 5.14 6.41 -44.23
C SER A 7 4.74 5.92 -45.62
N GLY A 8 5.04 4.67 -45.97
CA GLY A 8 4.60 4.09 -47.26
C GLY A 8 3.09 4.25 -47.51
N HIS A 9 2.31 4.44 -46.44
CA HIS A 9 0.88 4.75 -46.46
C HIS A 9 0.53 6.16 -46.98
N LEU A 10 1.35 7.18 -46.72
CA LEU A 10 1.15 8.53 -47.29
C LEU A 10 1.44 8.54 -48.80
N ALA A 11 2.41 7.75 -49.26
CA ALA A 11 2.72 7.63 -50.69
C ALA A 11 1.58 6.97 -51.50
N GLU A 12 0.90 5.96 -50.94
CA GLU A 12 -0.30 5.36 -51.54
C GLU A 12 -1.50 6.32 -51.54
N LEU A 13 -1.67 7.10 -50.46
CA LEU A 13 -2.77 8.08 -50.31
C LEU A 13 -2.60 9.34 -51.17
N CYS A 14 -1.37 9.74 -51.47
CA CYS A 14 -1.08 10.86 -52.38
C CYS A 14 -1.16 10.45 -53.86
N GLY A 15 -1.25 9.14 -54.17
CA GLY A 15 -1.29 8.61 -55.54
C GLY A 15 -2.53 9.01 -56.33
N ASP A 16 -3.64 9.37 -55.66
CA ASP A 16 -4.88 9.84 -56.27
C ASP A 16 -4.98 11.37 -56.37
N ARG A 17 -3.93 12.10 -55.93
CA ARG A 17 -3.83 13.57 -55.84
C ARG A 17 -4.86 14.26 -54.94
N ARG A 18 -5.70 13.52 -54.20
CA ARG A 18 -6.74 14.08 -53.32
C ARG A 18 -6.25 14.40 -51.92
N THR A 19 -5.10 13.84 -51.56
CA THR A 19 -4.34 14.15 -50.34
C THR A 19 -3.11 14.94 -50.72
N VAL A 20 -3.00 16.17 -50.23
CA VAL A 20 -1.93 17.10 -50.61
C VAL A 20 -1.15 17.52 -49.37
N PRO A 21 0.15 17.19 -49.27
CA PRO A 21 0.99 17.74 -48.21
C PRO A 21 1.21 19.24 -48.45
N ALA A 22 1.05 20.05 -47.41
CA ALA A 22 1.35 21.48 -47.48
C ALA A 22 2.86 21.73 -47.52
N LEU A 23 3.28 22.82 -48.19
CA LEU A 23 4.69 23.20 -48.29
C LEU A 23 5.38 23.48 -46.95
N THR A 24 4.64 24.02 -45.97
CA THR A 24 5.17 24.41 -44.66
C THR A 24 5.01 23.28 -43.63
N ASN A 25 3.78 22.83 -43.38
CA ASN A 25 3.43 21.62 -42.63
C ASN A 25 1.94 21.29 -42.77
N GLY A 26 1.57 20.01 -42.69
CA GLY A 26 0.19 19.56 -42.67
C GLY A 26 -0.33 18.96 -43.97
N VAL A 27 -1.64 18.73 -44.01
CA VAL A 27 -2.34 18.01 -45.08
C VAL A 27 -3.62 18.73 -45.48
N HIS A 28 -3.84 18.84 -46.78
CA HIS A 28 -5.09 19.30 -47.39
C HIS A 28 -5.78 18.13 -48.09
N LEU A 29 -7.03 17.87 -47.73
CA LEU A 29 -7.86 16.83 -48.36
C LEU A 29 -8.95 17.49 -49.20
N HIS A 30 -9.11 17.10 -50.46
CA HIS A 30 -10.17 17.61 -51.32
C HIS A 30 -10.87 16.48 -52.11
N THR A 31 -12.15 16.66 -52.45
CA THR A 31 -12.90 15.67 -53.25
C THR A 31 -13.04 16.08 -54.73
N GLY A 32 -12.53 17.25 -55.09
CA GLY A 32 -12.79 17.88 -56.39
C GLY A 32 -12.07 17.25 -57.59
N ASP A 33 -12.74 17.32 -58.75
CA ASP A 33 -12.28 17.01 -60.11
C ASP A 33 -11.31 18.06 -60.69
N THR A 34 -10.58 18.82 -59.86
CA THR A 34 -9.68 19.89 -60.32
C THR A 34 -8.55 19.27 -61.14
N THR A 35 -8.60 19.47 -62.45
CA THR A 35 -7.69 18.88 -63.44
C THR A 35 -6.23 19.32 -63.27
N ARG A 36 -5.94 20.32 -62.42
CA ARG A 36 -4.60 20.65 -61.91
C ARG A 36 -4.65 21.12 -60.46
N LEU A 37 -3.75 20.57 -59.64
CA LEU A 37 -3.50 20.95 -58.24
C LEU A 37 -3.14 22.44 -58.10
N ASP A 38 -2.47 22.99 -59.11
CA ASP A 38 -1.96 24.37 -59.17
C ASP A 38 -3.08 25.43 -59.22
N ASP A 39 -4.30 25.02 -59.60
CA ASP A 39 -5.47 25.89 -59.75
C ASP A 39 -6.43 25.82 -58.54
N ASP A 40 -6.12 25.04 -57.49
CA ASP A 40 -6.93 24.99 -56.27
C ASP A 40 -6.72 26.30 -55.44
N PRO A 41 -7.74 27.18 -55.36
CA PRO A 41 -7.60 28.45 -54.63
C PRO A 41 -7.46 28.24 -53.12
N TYR A 42 -7.93 27.10 -52.60
CA TYR A 42 -7.88 26.75 -51.18
C TYR A 42 -6.49 26.23 -50.78
N LEU A 43 -5.80 25.54 -51.69
CA LEU A 43 -4.43 25.08 -51.46
C LEU A 43 -3.45 26.24 -51.27
N ARG A 44 -3.68 27.37 -51.95
CA ARG A 44 -2.89 28.60 -51.76
C ARG A 44 -3.01 29.14 -50.32
N GLU A 45 -4.21 29.09 -49.72
CA GLU A 45 -4.40 29.49 -48.33
C GLU A 45 -3.63 28.57 -47.38
N VAL A 46 -3.68 27.25 -47.62
CA VAL A 46 -2.92 26.25 -46.84
C VAL A 46 -1.41 26.50 -46.96
N HIS A 47 -0.88 26.74 -48.16
CA HIS A 47 0.54 26.99 -48.40
C HIS A 47 1.04 28.31 -47.78
N ASN A 48 0.18 29.32 -47.73
CA ASN A 48 0.53 30.64 -47.17
C ASN A 48 0.32 30.71 -45.65
N ARG A 49 -0.14 29.63 -45.02
CA ARG A 49 -0.37 29.60 -43.57
C ARG A 49 0.97 29.72 -42.82
N PRO A 50 1.05 30.55 -41.77
CA PRO A 50 2.19 30.54 -40.87
C PRO A 50 2.42 29.13 -40.29
N PRO A 51 3.68 28.71 -40.07
CA PRO A 51 3.96 27.45 -39.41
C PRO A 51 3.24 27.39 -38.06
N LEU A 52 2.48 26.33 -37.82
CA LEU A 52 1.87 26.05 -36.52
C LEU A 52 2.75 25.03 -35.79
N PRO A 53 3.63 25.47 -34.87
CA PRO A 53 4.53 24.55 -34.17
C PRO A 53 3.71 23.54 -33.35
N GLN A 54 4.28 22.34 -33.16
CA GLN A 54 3.72 21.24 -32.35
C GLN A 54 2.48 20.53 -32.89
N ILE A 55 1.83 21.03 -33.95
CA ILE A 55 0.69 20.37 -34.57
C ILE A 55 0.93 20.04 -36.05
N THR A 56 0.23 19.03 -36.53
CA THR A 56 0.07 18.73 -37.95
C THR A 56 -1.31 19.24 -38.39
N PRO A 57 -1.40 20.36 -39.11
CA PRO A 57 -2.70 20.90 -39.49
C PRO A 57 -3.35 20.06 -40.59
N LEU A 58 -4.64 19.75 -40.42
CA LEU A 58 -5.48 19.08 -41.41
C LEU A 58 -6.57 20.05 -41.88
N SER A 59 -6.63 20.30 -43.19
CA SER A 59 -7.64 21.16 -43.81
C SER A 59 -8.47 20.37 -44.82
N PHE A 60 -9.77 20.67 -44.88
CA PHE A 60 -10.70 20.05 -45.82
C PHE A 60 -11.11 21.06 -46.88
N GLY A 61 -10.80 20.76 -48.15
CA GLY A 61 -11.35 21.45 -49.30
C GLY A 61 -12.82 21.09 -49.55
N PRO A 62 -13.43 21.67 -50.60
CA PRO A 62 -14.84 21.47 -50.91
C PRO A 62 -15.22 20.00 -50.99
N GLY A 63 -16.28 19.61 -50.27
CA GLY A 63 -16.84 18.25 -50.25
C GLY A 63 -16.05 17.23 -49.42
N ALA A 64 -14.83 17.53 -48.96
CA ALA A 64 -14.01 16.56 -48.23
C ALA A 64 -14.46 16.33 -46.78
N GLN A 65 -14.99 17.35 -46.11
CA GLN A 65 -15.33 17.32 -44.69
C GLN A 65 -16.36 16.23 -44.29
N GLY A 66 -17.22 15.77 -45.21
CA GLY A 66 -18.19 14.69 -44.96
C GLY A 66 -17.89 13.41 -45.73
N SER A 67 -16.73 13.33 -46.39
CA SER A 67 -16.44 12.29 -47.36
C SER A 67 -15.86 11.02 -46.73
N GLN A 68 -16.04 9.88 -47.41
CA GLN A 68 -15.34 8.64 -47.05
C GLN A 68 -13.80 8.78 -47.15
N LEU A 69 -13.30 9.74 -47.94
CA LEU A 69 -11.88 10.05 -48.04
C LEU A 69 -11.33 10.54 -46.69
N ALA A 70 -12.01 11.49 -46.04
CA ALA A 70 -11.60 12.02 -44.75
C ALA A 70 -11.58 10.93 -43.67
N GLU A 71 -12.67 10.16 -43.55
CA GLU A 71 -12.72 9.05 -42.59
C GLU A 71 -11.73 7.92 -42.91
N GLY A 72 -11.45 7.67 -44.20
CA GLY A 72 -10.46 6.69 -44.63
C GLY A 72 -9.03 7.14 -44.41
N PHE A 73 -8.76 8.45 -44.49
CA PHE A 73 -7.47 9.05 -44.16
C PHE A 73 -7.21 8.93 -42.66
N LEU A 74 -8.15 9.40 -41.82
CA LEU A 74 -8.02 9.37 -40.37
C LEU A 74 -7.84 7.95 -39.81
N ARG A 75 -8.58 6.97 -40.33
CA ARG A 75 -8.47 5.55 -39.90
C ARG A 75 -7.13 4.90 -40.22
N ARG A 76 -6.39 5.41 -41.21
CA ARG A 76 -5.09 4.86 -41.62
C ARG A 76 -3.91 5.50 -40.90
N HIS A 77 -4.15 6.55 -40.11
CA HIS A 77 -3.10 7.20 -39.35
C HIS A 77 -2.90 6.50 -38.00
N PRO A 78 -1.65 6.32 -37.55
CA PRO A 78 -1.36 5.80 -36.23
C PRO A 78 -1.81 6.80 -35.16
N VAL A 79 -2.12 6.30 -33.97
CA VAL A 79 -2.69 7.11 -32.87
C VAL A 79 -1.76 8.24 -32.45
N GLU A 80 -0.46 8.02 -32.52
CA GLU A 80 0.61 9.00 -32.23
C GLU A 80 0.58 10.18 -33.20
N SER A 81 0.27 9.93 -34.48
CA SER A 81 0.12 11.01 -35.47
C SER A 81 -1.18 11.78 -35.28
N LEU A 82 -2.25 11.09 -34.88
CA LEU A 82 -3.55 11.72 -34.61
C LEU A 82 -3.52 12.59 -33.35
N ASP A 83 -2.70 12.23 -32.36
CA ASP A 83 -2.51 12.97 -31.11
C ASP A 83 -1.96 14.40 -31.34
N LEU A 84 -1.13 14.58 -32.37
CA LEU A 84 -0.56 15.87 -32.75
C LEU A 84 -1.31 16.54 -33.90
N MET A 85 -2.42 15.98 -34.38
CA MET A 85 -3.15 16.51 -35.53
C MET A 85 -4.28 17.44 -35.07
N ALA A 86 -4.46 18.57 -35.75
CA ALA A 86 -5.60 19.46 -35.50
C ALA A 86 -6.25 19.91 -36.82
N LEU A 87 -7.57 20.01 -36.82
CA LEU A 87 -8.32 20.59 -37.90
C LEU A 87 -8.12 22.10 -37.94
N VAL A 88 -7.76 22.62 -39.11
CA VAL A 88 -7.66 24.06 -39.35
C VAL A 88 -8.62 24.39 -40.50
N PRO A 89 -9.84 24.88 -40.19
CA PRO A 89 -10.79 25.37 -41.18
C PRO A 89 -10.18 26.37 -42.15
N LEU A 90 -10.72 26.45 -43.37
CA LEU A 90 -10.24 27.34 -44.43
C LEU A 90 -11.13 28.57 -44.46
N ARG A 91 -10.58 29.75 -44.16
CA ARG A 91 -11.34 31.00 -44.07
C ARG A 91 -12.09 31.29 -45.36
N THR A 92 -11.47 31.03 -46.51
CA THR A 92 -12.07 31.26 -47.84
C THR A 92 -13.26 30.38 -48.14
N LEU A 93 -13.30 29.15 -47.61
CA LEU A 93 -14.40 28.19 -47.80
C LEU A 93 -15.46 28.34 -46.72
N ASP A 94 -15.01 28.52 -45.48
CA ASP A 94 -15.80 28.31 -44.27
C ASP A 94 -16.31 29.61 -43.65
N GLY A 95 -15.73 30.76 -44.01
CA GLY A 95 -16.09 32.06 -43.45
C GLY A 95 -15.71 32.22 -41.97
N ALA A 96 -16.38 33.14 -41.27
CA ALA A 96 -16.24 33.31 -39.83
C ALA A 96 -17.05 32.24 -39.08
N MET A 97 -16.51 31.71 -37.98
CA MET A 97 -17.15 30.66 -37.17
C MET A 97 -17.35 31.12 -35.72
N ASP A 98 -18.41 30.65 -35.07
CA ASP A 98 -18.51 30.73 -33.62
C ASP A 98 -17.85 29.49 -32.95
N LEU A 99 -17.75 29.51 -31.62
CA LEU A 99 -17.15 28.40 -30.87
C LEU A 99 -18.00 27.13 -30.91
N ALA A 100 -19.32 27.25 -31.08
CA ALA A 100 -20.21 26.10 -31.19
C ALA A 100 -19.96 25.34 -32.50
N ALA A 101 -19.88 26.05 -33.62
CA ALA A 101 -19.55 25.50 -34.93
C ALA A 101 -18.14 24.89 -34.94
N LEU A 102 -17.17 25.53 -34.27
CA LEU A 102 -15.82 24.98 -34.13
C LEU A 102 -15.82 23.69 -33.29
N GLY A 103 -16.61 23.66 -32.21
CA GLY A 103 -16.85 22.46 -31.39
C GLY A 103 -17.50 21.32 -32.17
N ASP A 104 -18.53 21.61 -32.96
CA ASP A 104 -19.19 20.62 -33.81
C ASP A 104 -18.22 19.99 -34.83
N ARG A 105 -17.26 20.78 -35.35
CA ARG A 105 -16.21 20.26 -36.22
C ARG A 105 -15.25 19.36 -35.46
N ALA A 106 -14.81 19.77 -34.27
CA ALA A 106 -13.95 18.95 -33.44
C ALA A 106 -14.62 17.62 -33.11
N ASP A 107 -15.89 17.64 -32.70
CA ASP A 107 -16.65 16.47 -32.30
C ASP A 107 -16.95 15.51 -33.47
N ARG A 108 -17.27 16.05 -34.66
CA ARG A 108 -17.52 15.24 -35.86
C ARG A 108 -16.32 14.39 -36.24
N HIS A 109 -15.13 14.98 -36.22
CA HIS A 109 -13.90 14.31 -36.64
C HIS A 109 -13.10 13.74 -35.49
N ARG A 110 -13.52 13.98 -34.24
CA ARG A 110 -12.83 13.56 -33.03
C ARG A 110 -11.36 14.00 -32.98
N LEU A 111 -11.08 15.17 -33.55
CA LEU A 111 -9.78 15.84 -33.55
C LEU A 111 -9.94 17.27 -33.06
N PRO A 112 -8.95 17.88 -32.39
CA PRO A 112 -9.00 19.30 -32.04
C PRO A 112 -9.23 20.18 -33.27
N ALA A 113 -10.00 21.24 -33.15
CA ALA A 113 -10.19 22.23 -34.21
C ALA A 113 -9.69 23.61 -33.77
N GLN A 114 -8.92 24.30 -34.61
CA GLN A 114 -8.22 25.53 -34.24
C GLN A 114 -8.39 26.62 -35.30
N VAL A 115 -8.67 27.84 -34.86
CA VAL A 115 -8.75 29.05 -35.71
C VAL A 115 -8.12 30.26 -35.00
N PRO A 116 -7.65 31.27 -35.75
CA PRO A 116 -7.31 32.58 -35.19
C PRO A 116 -8.53 33.27 -34.58
N VAL A 117 -8.31 34.06 -33.53
CA VAL A 117 -9.39 34.79 -32.84
C VAL A 117 -10.09 35.77 -33.79
N GLU A 118 -9.36 36.40 -34.72
CA GLU A 118 -9.97 37.30 -35.71
C GLU A 118 -10.85 36.60 -36.75
N GLN A 119 -10.86 35.27 -36.79
CA GLN A 119 -11.76 34.46 -37.63
C GLN A 119 -13.00 33.99 -36.86
N LEU A 120 -13.09 34.30 -35.56
CA LEU A 120 -14.31 34.08 -34.80
C LEU A 120 -15.37 35.12 -35.19
N GLY A 121 -16.62 34.68 -35.30
CA GLY A 121 -17.76 35.57 -35.54
C GLY A 121 -17.95 36.60 -34.41
N PRO A 122 -18.77 37.64 -34.62
CA PRO A 122 -18.99 38.70 -33.62
C PRO A 122 -19.53 38.20 -32.27
N ASP A 123 -20.26 37.08 -32.24
CA ASP A 123 -20.72 36.41 -31.00
C ASP A 123 -19.65 35.51 -30.33
N GLY A 124 -18.45 35.40 -30.92
CA GLY A 124 -17.32 34.63 -30.44
C GLY A 124 -16.12 35.47 -29.99
N ALA A 125 -16.23 36.79 -29.99
CA ALA A 125 -15.17 37.71 -29.55
C ALA A 125 -14.89 37.61 -28.04
N ASP A 126 -15.92 37.31 -27.25
CA ASP A 126 -15.78 36.95 -25.85
C ASP A 126 -15.63 35.43 -25.76
N VAL A 127 -14.39 34.95 -25.83
CA VAL A 127 -14.09 33.52 -25.60
C VAL A 127 -14.49 33.19 -24.15
N PRO A 128 -15.61 32.47 -23.93
CA PRO A 128 -16.03 32.16 -22.58
C PRO A 128 -15.05 31.16 -21.99
N LEU A 129 -14.96 31.13 -20.67
CA LEU A 129 -14.41 29.99 -19.94
C LEU A 129 -15.32 28.78 -20.17
N ALA A 130 -15.28 28.16 -21.35
CA ALA A 130 -15.69 26.77 -21.52
C ALA A 130 -14.54 25.92 -20.99
N GLN A 131 -14.52 25.84 -19.65
CA GLN A 131 -13.41 25.55 -18.73
C GLN A 131 -12.56 24.31 -19.05
N HIS A 132 -13.10 23.35 -19.82
CA HIS A 132 -12.46 22.06 -20.08
C HIS A 132 -12.04 21.83 -21.54
N ARG A 133 -12.64 22.52 -22.52
CA ARG A 133 -12.49 22.18 -23.95
C ARG A 133 -11.95 23.29 -24.83
N VAL A 134 -12.09 24.55 -24.42
CA VAL A 134 -11.67 25.71 -25.21
C VAL A 134 -10.32 26.17 -24.70
N VAL A 135 -9.29 25.98 -25.51
CA VAL A 135 -7.89 26.27 -25.23
C VAL A 135 -7.51 27.58 -25.92
N PRO A 136 -7.43 28.71 -25.18
CA PRO A 136 -6.84 29.95 -25.67
C PRO A 136 -5.33 29.79 -25.82
N LEU A 137 -4.82 30.20 -26.98
CA LEU A 137 -3.40 30.11 -27.33
C LEU A 137 -2.86 31.48 -27.73
N ASP A 138 -1.64 31.79 -27.33
CA ASP A 138 -0.93 32.99 -27.78
C ASP A 138 -0.44 32.86 -29.24
N ALA A 139 0.25 33.89 -29.73
CA ALA A 139 0.78 33.90 -31.09
C ALA A 139 1.84 32.80 -31.36
N ASP A 140 2.48 32.29 -30.30
CA ASP A 140 3.47 31.21 -30.37
C ASP A 140 2.83 29.82 -30.20
N GLY A 141 1.51 29.75 -29.98
CA GLY A 141 0.77 28.50 -29.78
C GLY A 141 0.87 27.94 -28.36
N ARG A 142 1.25 28.75 -27.37
CA ARG A 142 1.27 28.38 -25.95
C ARG A 142 -0.07 28.69 -25.30
N THR A 143 -0.47 27.90 -24.31
CA THR A 143 -1.65 28.21 -23.49
C THR A 143 -1.52 29.58 -22.83
N THR A 144 -2.60 30.34 -22.86
CA THR A 144 -2.62 31.70 -22.33
C THR A 144 -3.97 32.02 -21.71
N THR A 145 -4.14 33.24 -21.19
CA THR A 145 -5.44 33.71 -20.71
C THR A 145 -6.31 34.18 -21.88
N PRO A 146 -7.66 34.10 -21.78
CA PRO A 146 -8.56 34.47 -22.89
C PRO A 146 -8.33 35.88 -23.46
N ASP A 147 -7.96 36.86 -22.63
CA ASP A 147 -7.66 38.24 -23.02
C ASP A 147 -6.39 38.40 -23.86
N ARG A 148 -5.53 37.38 -23.88
CA ARG A 148 -4.25 37.34 -24.63
C ARG A 148 -4.25 36.34 -25.77
N ALA A 149 -5.39 35.71 -26.04
CA ALA A 149 -5.50 34.70 -27.08
C ALA A 149 -5.32 35.32 -28.48
N ALA A 150 -4.40 34.75 -29.27
CA ALA A 150 -4.30 34.99 -30.71
C ALA A 150 -5.02 33.89 -31.51
N MET A 151 -5.08 32.68 -30.94
CA MET A 151 -5.74 31.52 -31.52
C MET A 151 -6.64 30.87 -30.47
N VAL A 152 -7.69 30.19 -30.92
CA VAL A 152 -8.54 29.34 -30.08
C VAL A 152 -8.58 27.94 -30.66
N ARG A 153 -8.34 26.95 -29.80
CA ARG A 153 -8.48 25.53 -30.11
C ARG A 153 -9.63 24.94 -29.29
N VAL A 154 -10.54 24.21 -29.94
CA VAL A 154 -11.60 23.47 -29.29
C VAL A 154 -11.30 21.98 -29.38
N VAL A 155 -11.25 21.32 -28.23
CA VAL A 155 -10.97 19.89 -28.08
C VAL A 155 -12.28 19.08 -28.20
N PRO A 156 -12.26 17.93 -28.90
CA PRO A 156 -13.44 17.07 -29.03
C PRO A 156 -13.85 16.46 -27.69
N ARG A 157 -15.15 16.19 -27.51
CA ARG A 157 -15.69 15.45 -26.34
C ARG A 157 -15.26 13.99 -26.28
N SER A 158 -14.80 13.46 -27.42
CA SER A 158 -14.27 12.10 -27.53
C SER A 158 -13.15 12.12 -28.55
N SER A 159 -11.90 11.98 -28.08
CA SER A 159 -10.72 12.06 -28.93
C SER A 159 -10.45 10.73 -29.66
N ARG A 160 -9.88 10.80 -30.88
CA ARG A 160 -9.36 9.60 -31.58
C ARG A 160 -8.11 9.01 -30.92
N ALA A 161 -7.37 9.80 -30.16
CA ALA A 161 -6.05 9.45 -29.64
C ALA A 161 -6.02 9.22 -28.11
N ALA A 162 -7.11 8.70 -27.53
CA ALA A 162 -7.29 8.56 -26.06
C ALA A 162 -6.27 7.64 -25.34
N GLY A 163 -5.40 6.95 -26.06
CA GLY A 163 -4.35 6.07 -25.52
C GLY A 163 -3.07 6.15 -26.36
N ALA A 164 -2.73 7.34 -26.87
CA ALA A 164 -1.50 7.51 -27.63
C ALA A 164 -0.30 6.96 -26.83
N TYR A 165 0.53 6.17 -27.52
CA TYR A 165 1.72 5.53 -26.97
C TYR A 165 1.47 4.44 -25.91
N GLU A 166 0.24 3.95 -25.77
CA GLU A 166 -0.04 2.79 -24.92
C GLU A 166 0.61 1.53 -25.52
N GLY A 167 1.44 0.83 -24.75
CA GLY A 167 2.09 -0.41 -25.18
C GLY A 167 3.25 -0.26 -26.17
N VAL A 168 3.72 0.96 -26.44
CA VAL A 168 4.92 1.16 -27.28
C VAL A 168 6.20 0.73 -26.56
N GLY A 169 7.18 0.22 -27.32
CA GLY A 169 8.45 -0.22 -26.76
C GLY A 169 9.30 0.92 -26.17
N PRO A 170 10.25 0.61 -25.26
CA PRO A 170 11.06 1.62 -24.56
C PRO A 170 11.82 2.58 -25.48
N GLU A 171 12.33 2.08 -26.60
CA GLU A 171 13.08 2.88 -27.57
C GLU A 171 12.21 3.97 -28.22
N VAL A 172 10.96 3.64 -28.56
CA VAL A 172 9.99 4.57 -29.15
C VAL A 172 9.54 5.57 -28.09
N ALA A 173 9.22 5.11 -26.89
CA ALA A 173 8.82 5.99 -25.79
C ALA A 173 9.92 7.02 -25.45
N ALA A 174 11.19 6.60 -25.38
CA ALA A 174 12.31 7.49 -25.12
C ALA A 174 12.51 8.54 -26.24
N LEU A 175 12.36 8.14 -27.51
CA LEU A 175 12.50 9.06 -28.65
C LEU A 175 11.41 10.14 -28.65
N TRP A 176 10.19 9.81 -28.21
CA TRP A 176 9.10 10.76 -28.13
C TRP A 176 9.14 11.63 -26.88
N ALA A 177 9.51 11.10 -25.71
CA ALA A 177 9.62 11.84 -24.46
C ALA A 177 10.61 13.03 -24.53
N ALA A 178 11.61 12.94 -25.40
CA ALA A 178 12.58 14.02 -25.64
C ALA A 178 12.01 15.20 -26.45
N ARG A 179 10.78 15.09 -26.97
CA ARG A 179 10.16 16.13 -27.82
C ARG A 179 9.23 17.02 -27.01
N PRO A 180 9.08 18.30 -27.39
CA PRO A 180 8.02 19.14 -26.84
C PRO A 180 6.65 18.63 -27.30
N TYR A 181 5.71 18.55 -26.37
CA TYR A 181 4.30 18.21 -26.66
C TYR A 181 3.48 19.47 -26.94
N MET A 182 2.28 19.25 -27.46
CA MET A 182 1.28 20.29 -27.69
C MET A 182 0.94 21.01 -26.37
N TRP A 183 1.07 22.34 -26.33
CA TRP A 183 0.57 23.10 -25.19
C TRP A 183 -0.94 22.97 -25.05
N GLY A 184 -1.43 22.88 -23.81
CA GLY A 184 -2.86 22.75 -23.55
C GLY A 184 -3.43 21.44 -24.09
N HIS A 185 -2.61 20.38 -24.09
CA HIS A 185 -3.04 19.05 -24.52
C HIS A 185 -4.06 18.50 -23.54
N VAL A 186 -5.29 18.33 -24.03
CA VAL A 186 -6.42 17.77 -23.30
C VAL A 186 -7.02 16.68 -24.16
N VAL A 187 -7.21 15.49 -23.60
CA VAL A 187 -7.72 14.33 -24.32
C VAL A 187 -8.88 13.72 -23.53
N PHE A 188 -10.09 13.91 -24.05
CA PHE A 188 -11.29 13.27 -23.53
C PHE A 188 -11.37 11.83 -24.04
N GLY A 189 -11.17 10.89 -23.13
CA GLY A 189 -11.43 9.47 -23.31
C GLY A 189 -12.92 9.13 -23.10
N PRO A 190 -13.27 7.83 -23.11
CA PRO A 190 -14.64 7.38 -22.87
C PRO A 190 -15.13 7.71 -21.46
N ASP A 191 -14.26 7.58 -20.46
CA ASP A 191 -14.64 7.67 -19.04
C ASP A 191 -13.82 8.71 -18.24
N ALA A 192 -12.76 9.26 -18.84
CA ALA A 192 -11.82 10.15 -18.14
C ALA A 192 -11.14 11.14 -19.10
N VAL A 193 -10.50 12.16 -18.52
CA VAL A 193 -9.70 13.17 -19.22
C VAL A 193 -8.22 13.00 -18.87
N ASN A 194 -7.38 12.92 -19.89
CA ASN A 194 -5.93 12.98 -19.74
C ASN A 194 -5.44 14.39 -20.08
N LEU A 195 -4.50 14.91 -19.28
CA LEU A 195 -3.98 16.27 -19.40
C LEU A 195 -2.46 16.24 -19.60
N GLY A 196 -1.96 17.16 -20.44
CA GLY A 196 -0.52 17.38 -20.62
C GLY A 196 0.13 16.30 -21.47
N TRP A 197 1.13 15.61 -20.93
CA TRP A 197 1.79 14.53 -21.64
C TRP A 197 0.84 13.37 -21.94
N PRO A 198 0.98 12.69 -23.10
CA PRO A 198 0.24 11.47 -23.38
C PRO A 198 0.41 10.44 -22.27
N ALA A 199 -0.71 9.85 -21.83
CA ALA A 199 -0.76 9.00 -20.65
C ALA A 199 0.24 7.81 -20.71
N GLY A 200 0.41 7.20 -21.88
CA GLY A 200 1.39 6.11 -22.08
C GLY A 200 2.83 6.55 -21.83
N LEU A 201 3.20 7.77 -22.22
CA LEU A 201 4.56 8.30 -22.07
C LEU A 201 4.82 8.80 -20.64
N ALA A 202 3.85 9.47 -20.04
CA ALA A 202 3.95 9.84 -18.62
C ALA A 202 4.09 8.60 -17.73
N THR A 203 3.30 7.55 -18.00
CA THR A 203 3.40 6.26 -17.29
C THR A 203 4.76 5.61 -17.50
N PHE A 204 5.26 5.57 -18.74
CA PHE A 204 6.57 4.98 -19.04
C PHE A 204 7.71 5.70 -18.30
N TRP A 205 7.73 7.04 -18.34
CA TRP A 205 8.84 7.83 -17.82
C TRP A 205 8.83 7.99 -16.30
N PHE A 206 7.65 8.18 -15.72
CA PHE A 206 7.49 8.47 -14.29
C PHE A 206 7.01 7.27 -13.46
N GLY A 207 6.54 6.21 -14.12
CA GLY A 207 6.04 4.98 -13.48
C GLY A 207 6.98 4.40 -12.42
N PRO A 208 8.29 4.25 -12.68
CA PRO A 208 9.24 3.73 -11.69
C PRO A 208 9.36 4.60 -10.43
N ALA A 209 9.35 5.93 -10.56
CA ALA A 209 9.39 6.83 -9.40
C ALA A 209 8.06 6.81 -8.63
N MET A 210 6.94 6.78 -9.34
CA MET A 210 5.60 6.69 -8.74
C MET A 210 5.38 5.38 -8.00
N SER A 211 5.83 4.25 -8.56
CA SER A 211 5.69 2.94 -7.92
C SER A 211 6.49 2.84 -6.62
N ARG A 212 7.62 3.55 -6.51
CA ARG A 212 8.39 3.68 -5.26
C ARG A 212 7.64 4.46 -4.18
N PHE A 213 6.81 5.43 -4.54
CA PHE A 213 5.97 6.14 -3.57
C PHE A 213 4.97 5.18 -2.92
N GLY A 214 4.32 4.35 -3.73
CA GLY A 214 3.62 3.14 -3.30
C GLY A 214 2.29 3.35 -2.56
N ARG A 215 1.67 4.52 -2.72
CA ARG A 215 0.33 4.83 -2.18
C ARG A 215 -0.34 5.97 -2.98
N PRO A 216 -1.68 6.07 -2.99
CA PRO A 216 -2.35 7.24 -3.54
C PRO A 216 -2.02 8.50 -2.72
N LEU A 217 -2.12 9.65 -3.40
CA LEU A 217 -2.13 10.94 -2.72
C LEU A 217 -3.54 11.21 -2.21
N THR A 218 -3.64 11.82 -1.04
CA THR A 218 -4.92 12.20 -0.43
C THR A 218 -4.89 13.61 0.11
N ARG A 219 -6.03 14.13 0.55
CA ARG A 219 -6.13 15.48 1.10
C ARG A 219 -5.20 15.70 2.29
N ALA A 220 -4.90 14.66 3.06
CA ALA A 220 -3.91 14.72 4.13
C ALA A 220 -2.50 15.07 3.64
N ASP A 221 -2.14 14.74 2.39
CA ASP A 221 -0.87 15.18 1.77
C ASP A 221 -0.90 16.67 1.41
N VAL A 222 -2.06 17.17 0.98
CA VAL A 222 -2.27 18.60 0.71
C VAL A 222 -2.15 19.41 2.00
N ASP A 223 -2.82 18.96 3.06
CA ASP A 223 -2.78 19.60 4.37
C ASP A 223 -1.36 19.55 4.98
N ALA A 224 -0.66 18.42 4.82
CA ALA A 224 0.71 18.27 5.32
C ALA A 224 1.74 19.10 4.56
N ALA A 225 1.50 19.41 3.28
CA ALA A 225 2.41 20.22 2.48
C ALA A 225 2.37 21.72 2.83
N ASP A 226 1.46 22.14 3.72
CA ASP A 226 1.28 23.54 4.18
C ASP A 226 1.14 24.56 3.03
N GLY A 227 0.57 24.11 1.90
CA GLY A 227 0.41 24.91 0.70
C GLY A 227 -0.93 25.62 0.64
N THR A 228 -0.94 26.87 0.17
CA THR A 228 -2.20 27.59 -0.11
C THR A 228 -2.76 27.17 -1.47
N GLY A 229 -3.73 26.25 -1.47
CA GLY A 229 -4.40 25.81 -2.69
C GLY A 229 -5.36 26.86 -3.26
N THR A 230 -5.36 27.03 -4.57
CA THR A 230 -6.26 27.94 -5.31
C THR A 230 -7.30 27.15 -6.09
N ASP A 231 -8.59 27.48 -5.94
CA ASP A 231 -9.65 26.86 -6.74
C ASP A 231 -9.47 27.24 -8.22
N ILE A 232 -9.63 26.26 -9.10
CA ILE A 232 -9.37 26.35 -10.53
C ILE A 232 -10.67 26.15 -11.28
N THR A 233 -10.89 26.98 -12.29
CA THR A 233 -12.16 27.01 -13.00
C THR A 233 -12.30 25.79 -13.93
N GLY A 234 -11.21 25.23 -14.46
CA GLY A 234 -11.21 23.91 -15.09
C GLY A 234 -9.88 23.49 -15.69
N TYR A 235 -9.89 22.43 -16.51
CA TYR A 235 -8.66 21.77 -16.98
C TYR A 235 -7.73 22.65 -17.79
N VAL A 236 -8.28 23.58 -18.57
CA VAL A 236 -7.48 24.50 -19.38
C VAL A 236 -6.74 25.51 -18.51
N GLU A 237 -7.40 26.03 -17.47
CA GLU A 237 -6.75 26.92 -16.51
C GLU A 237 -5.72 26.16 -15.66
N LEU A 238 -6.03 24.93 -15.26
CA LEU A 238 -5.09 24.07 -14.54
C LEU A 238 -3.82 23.87 -15.37
N LEU A 239 -3.97 23.47 -16.64
CA LEU A 239 -2.85 23.31 -17.57
C LEU A 239 -2.05 24.59 -17.68
N TYR A 240 -2.70 25.72 -18.00
CA TYR A 240 -2.04 27.02 -18.12
C TYR A 240 -1.20 27.39 -16.88
N ARG A 241 -1.75 27.19 -15.67
CA ARG A 241 -1.04 27.53 -14.42
C ARG A 241 0.19 26.65 -14.19
N VAL A 242 0.10 25.35 -14.47
CA VAL A 242 1.23 24.42 -14.32
C VAL A 242 2.26 24.65 -15.43
N GLU A 243 1.79 24.89 -16.66
CA GLU A 243 2.59 25.15 -17.86
C GLU A 243 3.43 26.43 -17.74
N SER A 244 2.84 27.47 -17.13
CA SER A 244 3.49 28.76 -16.87
C SER A 244 4.45 28.74 -15.68
N ALA A 245 4.46 27.68 -14.87
CA ALA A 245 5.39 27.55 -13.76
C ALA A 245 6.84 27.27 -14.25
N PRO A 246 7.87 27.62 -13.46
CA PRO A 246 9.25 27.25 -13.79
C PRO A 246 9.42 25.73 -13.98
N PRO A 247 10.27 25.26 -14.92
CA PRO A 247 10.64 23.85 -15.01
C PRO A 247 11.13 23.29 -13.66
N GLY A 248 10.75 22.06 -13.35
CA GLY A 248 10.98 21.40 -12.07
C GLY A 248 9.92 21.72 -11.00
N SER A 249 8.98 22.62 -11.25
CA SER A 249 7.88 22.90 -10.32
C SER A 249 6.92 21.72 -10.21
N GLN A 250 6.39 21.50 -9.02
CA GLN A 250 5.37 20.50 -8.75
C GLN A 250 4.18 21.12 -8.00
N GLY A 251 3.01 20.48 -8.10
CA GLY A 251 1.82 20.87 -7.36
C GLY A 251 0.90 19.69 -7.11
N LEU A 252 0.12 19.73 -6.03
CA LEU A 252 -0.94 18.78 -5.78
C LEU A 252 -2.24 19.30 -6.42
N VAL A 253 -2.93 18.43 -7.13
CA VAL A 253 -4.20 18.74 -7.80
C VAL A 253 -5.30 17.95 -7.13
N GLU A 254 -6.24 18.65 -6.50
CA GLU A 254 -7.48 18.05 -5.99
C GLU A 254 -8.54 18.14 -7.11
N ALA A 255 -9.07 16.98 -7.52
CA ALA A 255 -10.21 16.87 -8.44
C ALA A 255 -11.26 15.99 -7.75
N ASP A 256 -12.33 16.61 -7.26
CA ASP A 256 -13.33 16.01 -6.38
C ASP A 256 -12.66 15.33 -5.15
N ASP A 257 -12.81 14.01 -5.00
CA ASP A 257 -12.24 13.22 -3.89
C ASP A 257 -10.85 12.64 -4.19
N HIS A 258 -10.23 13.02 -5.31
CA HIS A 258 -8.94 12.50 -5.75
C HIS A 258 -7.85 13.58 -5.69
N VAL A 259 -6.64 13.17 -5.28
CA VAL A 259 -5.46 14.03 -5.30
C VAL A 259 -4.42 13.43 -6.25
N PHE A 260 -3.91 14.27 -7.15
CA PHE A 260 -2.89 13.92 -8.13
C PHE A 260 -1.68 14.83 -7.99
N LEU A 261 -0.57 14.44 -8.62
CA LEU A 261 0.63 15.26 -8.68
C LEU A 261 0.78 15.88 -10.08
N ALA A 262 0.76 17.20 -10.18
CA ALA A 262 1.18 17.93 -11.35
C ALA A 262 2.71 18.12 -11.31
N HIS A 263 3.37 17.85 -12.43
CA HIS A 263 4.81 18.03 -12.61
C HIS A 263 5.08 18.83 -13.88
N ARG A 264 5.75 19.97 -13.74
CA ARG A 264 6.31 20.73 -14.86
C ARG A 264 7.72 20.22 -15.14
N GLY A 265 7.86 19.34 -16.14
CA GLY A 265 9.17 18.91 -16.65
C GLY A 265 9.78 19.98 -17.56
N ASP A 266 10.87 19.69 -18.27
CA ASP A 266 11.46 20.64 -19.22
C ASP A 266 10.60 20.78 -20.48
N ASN A 267 10.12 19.64 -21.01
CA ASN A 267 9.44 19.55 -22.31
C ASN A 267 7.90 19.60 -22.24
N GLY A 268 7.32 19.85 -21.05
CA GLY A 268 5.88 20.03 -20.88
C GLY A 268 5.42 19.75 -19.45
N VAL A 269 4.14 19.44 -19.30
CA VAL A 269 3.51 19.11 -18.01
C VAL A 269 2.98 17.68 -18.01
N ALA A 270 3.17 16.97 -16.90
CA ALA A 270 2.62 15.65 -16.68
C ALA A 270 1.77 15.67 -15.41
N PHE A 271 0.63 14.98 -15.45
CA PHE A 271 -0.20 14.75 -14.27
C PHE A 271 -0.12 13.27 -13.94
N LEU A 272 0.18 13.01 -12.68
CA LEU A 272 0.68 11.73 -12.20
C LEU A 272 -0.25 11.24 -11.09
N ASP A 273 -0.54 9.95 -11.11
CA ASP A 273 -1.24 9.24 -10.05
C ASP A 273 -0.27 8.24 -9.40
N PRO A 274 0.39 8.65 -8.29
CA PRO A 274 1.30 7.78 -7.57
C PRO A 274 0.61 6.53 -7.00
N GLY A 275 -0.71 6.55 -6.81
CA GLY A 275 -1.46 5.41 -6.30
C GLY A 275 -1.54 4.26 -7.30
N THR A 276 -1.68 4.58 -8.58
CA THR A 276 -1.74 3.58 -9.66
C THR A 276 -0.39 3.40 -10.37
N GLY A 277 0.59 4.27 -10.11
CA GLY A 277 1.87 4.26 -10.81
C GLY A 277 1.76 4.67 -12.28
N ARG A 278 0.71 5.43 -12.63
CA ARG A 278 0.35 5.80 -14.01
C ARG A 278 0.07 7.29 -14.14
N ALA A 279 -0.16 7.74 -15.36
CA ALA A 279 -0.69 9.08 -15.60
C ALA A 279 -2.06 9.25 -14.91
N ALA A 280 -2.33 10.46 -14.43
CA ALA A 280 -3.60 10.78 -13.78
C ALA A 280 -4.77 10.76 -14.79
N ALA A 281 -5.85 10.09 -14.41
CA ALA A 281 -7.12 10.08 -15.13
C ALA A 281 -8.12 10.96 -14.38
N PHE A 282 -8.44 12.12 -14.94
CA PHE A 282 -9.36 13.08 -14.33
C PHE A 282 -10.83 12.78 -14.69
N PRO A 283 -11.81 13.10 -13.85
CA PRO A 283 -13.23 12.97 -14.19
C PRO A 283 -13.61 13.84 -15.39
N LEU A 284 -14.65 13.49 -16.14
CA LEU A 284 -15.08 14.29 -17.30
C LEU A 284 -15.57 15.69 -16.90
N ASP A 285 -16.35 15.76 -15.82
CA ASP A 285 -16.98 16.97 -15.30
C ASP A 285 -16.76 17.01 -13.76
N PRO A 286 -15.63 17.54 -13.27
CA PRO A 286 -15.38 17.66 -11.83
C PRO A 286 -16.28 18.72 -11.19
N ASP A 287 -16.83 18.43 -10.02
CA ASP A 287 -17.54 19.40 -9.20
C ASP A 287 -16.57 20.43 -8.59
N ARG A 288 -15.34 20.00 -8.31
CA ARG A 288 -14.29 20.86 -7.77
C ARG A 288 -12.92 20.53 -8.32
N LEU A 289 -12.19 21.57 -8.74
CA LEU A 289 -10.78 21.48 -9.11
C LEU A 289 -9.97 22.49 -8.32
N ARG A 290 -8.85 22.07 -7.72
CA ARG A 290 -7.96 22.94 -6.93
C ARG A 290 -6.51 22.59 -7.16
N LEU A 291 -5.65 23.60 -7.27
CA LEU A 291 -4.19 23.43 -7.42
C LEU A 291 -3.48 24.01 -6.21
N THR A 292 -2.68 23.18 -5.55
CA THR A 292 -1.80 23.57 -4.44
C THR A 292 -0.35 23.47 -4.89
N PRO A 293 0.31 24.60 -5.24
CA PRO A 293 1.72 24.57 -5.64
C PRO A 293 2.58 24.12 -4.46
N LEU A 294 3.58 23.28 -4.75
CA LEU A 294 4.50 22.77 -3.75
C LEU A 294 5.77 23.64 -3.71
N PRO A 295 6.37 23.83 -2.52
CA PRO A 295 7.57 24.64 -2.39
C PRO A 295 8.77 23.94 -3.04
N ASP A 296 9.71 24.76 -3.53
CA ASP A 296 10.98 24.36 -4.15
C ASP A 296 10.85 23.50 -5.42
N THR A 297 11.85 23.59 -6.30
CA THR A 297 11.99 22.68 -7.45
C THR A 297 12.90 21.52 -7.06
N MET A 298 12.44 20.28 -7.23
CA MET A 298 13.22 19.08 -6.88
C MET A 298 12.88 17.91 -7.81
N SER A 299 13.68 16.84 -7.78
CA SER A 299 13.34 15.62 -8.53
C SER A 299 12.05 14.98 -7.99
N LEU A 300 11.39 14.14 -8.79
CA LEU A 300 10.17 13.45 -8.34
C LEU A 300 10.42 12.51 -7.16
N ASP A 301 11.57 11.82 -7.14
CA ASP A 301 11.96 10.97 -6.02
C ASP A 301 12.11 11.78 -4.72
N GLU A 302 12.83 12.91 -4.77
CA GLU A 302 12.95 13.81 -3.63
C GLU A 302 11.60 14.37 -3.20
N ARG A 303 10.71 14.68 -4.16
CA ARG A 303 9.37 15.16 -3.85
C ARG A 303 8.56 14.10 -3.11
N PHE A 304 8.62 12.86 -3.55
CA PHE A 304 7.94 11.74 -2.91
C PHE A 304 8.48 11.48 -1.51
N ASP A 305 9.79 11.61 -1.29
CA ASP A 305 10.40 11.54 0.04
C ASP A 305 9.95 12.72 0.91
N ALA A 306 9.91 13.95 0.38
CA ALA A 306 9.46 15.15 1.10
C ALA A 306 7.97 15.09 1.50
N LEU A 307 7.09 14.61 0.61
CA LEU A 307 5.66 14.44 0.92
C LEU A 307 5.45 13.39 2.01
N ASN A 308 6.21 12.29 1.97
CA ASN A 308 6.17 11.30 3.04
C ASN A 308 6.72 11.86 4.36
N LEU A 309 7.81 12.61 4.32
CA LEU A 309 8.39 13.27 5.48
C LEU A 309 7.40 14.28 6.11
N ALA A 310 6.73 15.08 5.29
CA ALA A 310 5.75 16.06 5.76
C ALA A 310 4.53 15.37 6.41
N ARG A 311 4.03 14.28 5.80
CA ARG A 311 2.84 13.57 6.31
C ARG A 311 3.12 12.66 7.51
N PHE A 312 4.27 11.99 7.54
CA PHE A 312 4.57 10.94 8.52
C PHE A 312 5.71 11.29 9.48
N GLY A 313 6.41 12.40 9.26
CA GLY A 313 7.63 12.73 9.98
C GLY A 313 8.84 11.94 9.47
N PRO A 314 10.03 12.20 10.04
CA PRO A 314 11.25 11.49 9.65
C PRO A 314 11.08 9.99 9.88
N ARG A 315 11.48 9.20 8.87
CA ARG A 315 11.72 7.76 9.04
C ARG A 315 12.97 7.57 9.91
N THR A 316 12.86 7.85 11.20
CA THR A 316 13.73 7.20 12.17
C THR A 316 13.24 5.77 12.24
N GLU A 317 13.74 4.90 11.37
CA GLU A 317 13.68 3.47 11.68
C GLU A 317 14.49 3.30 12.95
N PRO A 318 13.84 3.02 14.09
CA PRO A 318 14.59 2.68 15.27
C PRO A 318 15.41 1.44 14.91
N SER A 319 16.70 1.47 15.22
CA SER A 319 17.65 0.39 14.93
C SER A 319 17.40 -0.89 15.75
N TRP A 320 16.31 -0.95 16.52
CA TRP A 320 15.99 -2.07 17.39
C TRP A 320 15.76 -3.33 16.58
N PRO A 321 16.47 -4.44 16.88
CA PRO A 321 16.34 -5.68 16.14
C PRO A 321 14.93 -6.26 16.27
N ILE A 322 14.41 -6.86 15.19
CA ILE A 322 13.22 -7.71 15.29
C ILE A 322 13.70 -9.07 15.83
N VAL A 323 13.08 -9.50 16.92
CA VAL A 323 13.16 -10.86 17.43
C VAL A 323 12.24 -11.72 16.59
N TRP A 324 12.85 -12.53 15.71
CA TRP A 324 12.12 -13.39 14.80
C TRP A 324 11.57 -14.61 15.52
N PRO A 325 10.26 -14.92 15.36
CA PRO A 325 9.70 -16.19 15.82
C PRO A 325 10.46 -17.39 15.23
N PRO A 326 10.53 -18.55 15.92
CA PRO A 326 11.26 -19.73 15.44
C PRO A 326 10.82 -20.26 14.06
N THR A 327 9.55 -20.06 13.72
CA THR A 327 8.92 -20.47 12.46
C THR A 327 8.96 -19.38 11.38
N ALA A 328 9.58 -18.23 11.68
CA ALA A 328 9.65 -17.11 10.76
C ALA A 328 10.86 -17.25 9.84
N GLU A 329 10.59 -17.30 8.55
CA GLU A 329 11.62 -17.32 7.51
C GLU A 329 11.54 -16.04 6.67
N ARG A 330 12.68 -15.60 6.13
CA ARG A 330 12.74 -14.43 5.25
C ARG A 330 12.95 -14.88 3.82
N TYR A 331 11.95 -14.65 2.97
CA TYR A 331 11.98 -14.95 1.56
C TYR A 331 12.32 -13.69 0.75
N GLN A 332 13.41 -13.72 -0.01
CA GLN A 332 13.81 -12.63 -0.90
C GLN A 332 14.38 -13.20 -2.20
N PRO A 333 13.65 -13.11 -3.33
CA PRO A 333 14.24 -13.45 -4.63
C PRO A 333 15.32 -12.42 -5.00
N GLU A 334 16.27 -12.80 -5.86
CA GLU A 334 17.49 -12.04 -6.18
C GLU A 334 17.25 -10.56 -6.58
N ASN A 335 16.05 -10.24 -7.09
CA ASN A 335 15.71 -8.90 -7.59
C ASN A 335 14.71 -8.13 -6.70
N ALA A 336 14.34 -8.64 -5.52
CA ALA A 336 13.40 -7.95 -4.63
C ALA A 336 14.11 -6.96 -3.70
N ALA A 337 13.52 -5.76 -3.54
CA ALA A 337 14.06 -4.70 -2.70
C ALA A 337 13.92 -4.96 -1.18
N GLU A 338 12.82 -5.60 -0.76
CA GLU A 338 12.56 -5.97 0.64
C GLU A 338 12.21 -7.46 0.77
N PRO A 339 12.65 -8.14 1.84
CA PRO A 339 12.28 -9.52 2.12
C PRO A 339 10.82 -9.63 2.57
N VAL A 340 10.12 -10.65 2.09
CA VAL A 340 8.81 -11.08 2.63
C VAL A 340 9.06 -11.98 3.82
N VAL A 341 8.40 -11.71 4.95
CA VAL A 341 8.47 -12.60 6.12
C VAL A 341 7.40 -13.67 5.98
N VAL A 342 7.79 -14.93 6.07
CA VAL A 342 6.85 -16.07 6.03
C VAL A 342 6.75 -16.67 7.42
N LEU A 343 5.52 -16.76 7.95
CA LEU A 343 5.22 -17.45 9.20
C LEU A 343 4.70 -18.85 8.91
N GLY A 344 5.47 -19.88 9.28
CA GLY A 344 5.16 -21.28 8.98
C GLY A 344 6.06 -21.86 7.89
N PRO A 345 5.88 -23.15 7.54
CA PRO A 345 6.81 -23.87 6.68
C PRO A 345 6.81 -23.30 5.26
N VAL A 346 7.86 -22.56 4.92
CA VAL A 346 8.03 -21.89 3.62
C VAL A 346 7.86 -22.84 2.46
N ASP A 347 8.33 -24.08 2.59
CA ASP A 347 8.27 -25.12 1.55
C ASP A 347 6.85 -25.60 1.24
N ARG A 348 5.88 -25.36 2.13
CA ARG A 348 4.46 -25.67 1.87
C ARG A 348 3.73 -24.56 1.12
N GLU A 349 4.32 -23.37 1.04
CA GLU A 349 3.77 -22.26 0.26
C GLU A 349 4.21 -22.35 -1.21
N PRO A 350 3.27 -22.29 -2.18
CA PRO A 350 3.62 -22.41 -3.59
C PRO A 350 4.65 -21.34 -4.02
N PRO A 351 5.70 -21.68 -4.78
CA PRO A 351 6.67 -20.71 -5.30
C PRO A 351 5.99 -19.55 -6.04
N THR A 352 4.97 -19.86 -6.83
CA THR A 352 4.17 -18.87 -7.58
C THR A 352 3.50 -17.82 -6.69
N VAL A 353 3.17 -18.16 -5.44
CA VAL A 353 2.56 -17.24 -4.48
C VAL A 353 3.65 -16.40 -3.82
N ARG A 354 4.71 -17.05 -3.34
CA ARG A 354 5.87 -16.38 -2.71
C ARG A 354 6.51 -15.35 -3.66
N ASP A 355 6.73 -15.72 -4.92
CA ASP A 355 7.31 -14.86 -5.95
C ASP A 355 6.41 -13.67 -6.31
N ARG A 356 5.09 -13.89 -6.41
CA ARG A 356 4.14 -12.81 -6.66
C ARG A 356 4.07 -11.83 -5.49
N VAL A 357 4.04 -12.34 -4.26
CA VAL A 357 4.05 -11.49 -3.06
C VAL A 357 5.35 -10.69 -3.00
N ALA A 358 6.50 -11.32 -3.20
CA ALA A 358 7.79 -10.63 -3.17
C ALA A 358 7.94 -9.59 -4.30
N GLY A 359 7.52 -9.93 -5.51
CA GLY A 359 7.52 -9.00 -6.64
C GLY A 359 6.59 -7.81 -6.44
N ALA A 360 5.45 -8.01 -5.77
CA ALA A 360 4.48 -6.96 -5.51
C ALA A 360 4.75 -6.17 -4.20
N ALA A 361 5.49 -6.73 -3.24
CA ALA A 361 5.86 -6.08 -1.98
C ALA A 361 6.68 -4.81 -2.19
N ALA A 362 7.51 -4.76 -3.23
CA ALA A 362 8.30 -3.57 -3.57
C ALA A 362 7.43 -2.31 -3.82
N ALA A 363 6.17 -2.51 -4.23
CA ALA A 363 5.25 -1.42 -4.60
C ALA A 363 4.45 -0.83 -3.42
N THR A 364 4.53 -1.41 -2.22
CA THR A 364 3.72 -0.96 -1.06
C THR A 364 4.47 0.00 -0.14
N GLY A 365 5.81 -0.06 -0.12
CA GLY A 365 6.63 0.62 0.89
C GLY A 365 6.29 0.23 2.33
N GLN A 366 5.61 -0.91 2.54
CA GLN A 366 5.29 -1.52 3.83
C GLN A 366 5.81 -2.98 3.87
N PRO A 367 6.24 -3.48 5.04
CA PRO A 367 6.61 -4.88 5.18
C PRO A 367 5.44 -5.80 4.82
N VAL A 368 5.72 -6.95 4.23
CA VAL A 368 4.70 -7.95 3.91
C VAL A 368 4.97 -9.22 4.69
N ILE A 369 3.94 -9.73 5.37
CA ILE A 369 3.98 -10.99 6.12
C ILE A 369 3.07 -12.00 5.41
N LEU A 370 3.64 -13.09 4.91
CA LEU A 370 2.90 -14.24 4.40
C LEU A 370 2.61 -15.19 5.56
N LEU A 371 1.35 -15.25 5.98
CA LEU A 371 0.86 -16.19 6.99
C LEU A 371 0.58 -17.53 6.33
N GLY A 372 1.54 -18.45 6.45
CA GLY A 372 1.52 -19.76 5.82
C GLY A 372 0.52 -20.71 6.46
N THR A 373 0.08 -21.71 5.68
CA THR A 373 -0.93 -22.70 6.09
C THR A 373 -0.41 -24.13 5.92
N ASP A 374 -0.89 -25.06 6.75
CA ASP A 374 -0.50 -26.47 6.61
C ASP A 374 -1.12 -27.14 5.39
N SER A 375 -2.28 -26.65 4.95
CA SER A 375 -2.94 -27.04 3.71
C SER A 375 -3.79 -25.89 3.18
N ALA A 376 -3.98 -25.86 1.86
CA ALA A 376 -4.77 -24.82 1.21
C ALA A 376 -6.20 -24.78 1.77
N GLY A 377 -6.69 -23.59 2.15
CA GLY A 377 -8.02 -23.42 2.72
C GLY A 377 -8.14 -23.79 4.20
N ALA A 378 -7.14 -24.39 4.83
CA ALA A 378 -7.14 -24.58 6.27
C ALA A 378 -6.95 -23.23 6.99
N PRO A 379 -7.61 -23.01 8.15
CA PRO A 379 -7.39 -21.80 8.92
C PRO A 379 -5.94 -21.76 9.45
N PRO A 380 -5.39 -20.57 9.75
CA PRO A 380 -4.09 -20.46 10.40
C PRO A 380 -4.14 -21.08 11.80
N ALA A 381 -3.04 -21.72 12.19
CA ALA A 381 -2.89 -22.27 13.54
C ALA A 381 -2.76 -21.14 14.59
N GLY A 382 -3.24 -21.38 15.80
CA GLY A 382 -3.30 -20.36 16.86
C GLY A 382 -1.93 -19.80 17.26
N ASP A 383 -0.92 -20.67 17.35
CA ASP A 383 0.48 -20.30 17.58
C ASP A 383 1.03 -19.35 16.51
N ARG A 384 0.64 -19.52 15.23
CA ARG A 384 1.02 -18.60 14.15
C ARG A 384 0.32 -17.24 14.25
N ILE A 385 -0.91 -17.22 14.75
CA ILE A 385 -1.65 -15.97 15.01
C ILE A 385 -0.97 -15.21 16.16
N ASP A 386 -0.54 -15.91 17.21
CA ASP A 386 0.21 -15.31 18.32
C ASP A 386 1.55 -14.72 17.82
N GLN A 387 2.32 -15.49 17.04
CA GLN A 387 3.57 -15.03 16.42
C GLN A 387 3.38 -13.84 15.48
N LEU A 388 2.27 -13.82 14.73
CA LEU A 388 1.88 -12.67 13.91
C LEU A 388 1.67 -11.44 14.78
N GLY A 389 0.95 -11.56 15.89
CA GLY A 389 0.75 -10.46 16.85
C GLY A 389 2.08 -9.86 17.32
N SER A 390 3.05 -10.71 17.66
CA SER A 390 4.37 -10.24 18.12
C SER A 390 5.19 -9.56 17.03
N LEU A 391 5.10 -10.02 15.79
CA LEU A 391 5.73 -9.31 14.67
C LEU A 391 5.04 -7.95 14.41
N LEU A 392 3.71 -7.88 14.49
CA LEU A 392 2.97 -6.63 14.28
C LEU A 392 3.31 -5.58 15.35
N GLU A 393 3.42 -5.95 16.63
CA GLU A 393 3.87 -5.04 17.70
C GLU A 393 5.30 -4.53 17.42
N GLN A 394 6.24 -5.41 17.08
CA GLN A 394 7.64 -5.03 16.80
C GLN A 394 7.79 -4.17 15.54
N TYR A 395 7.04 -4.44 14.48
CA TYR A 395 6.98 -3.57 13.30
C TYR A 395 6.34 -2.22 13.63
N GLY A 396 5.34 -2.21 14.51
CA GLY A 396 4.71 -1.01 15.04
C GLY A 396 5.71 -0.10 15.75
N TRP A 397 6.63 -0.67 16.54
CA TRP A 397 7.73 0.08 17.16
C TRP A 397 8.62 0.75 16.12
N ARG A 398 8.77 0.14 14.94
CA ARG A 398 9.51 0.71 13.80
C ARG A 398 8.67 1.67 12.94
N GLY A 399 7.48 2.05 13.38
CA GLY A 399 6.60 2.95 12.63
C GLY A 399 5.96 2.30 11.39
N ARG A 400 5.95 0.97 11.30
CA ARG A 400 5.45 0.23 10.13
C ARG A 400 4.22 -0.61 10.51
N VAL A 401 3.26 -0.69 9.59
CA VAL A 401 2.12 -1.61 9.69
C VAL A 401 2.21 -2.59 8.53
N PRO A 402 2.54 -3.86 8.78
CA PRO A 402 2.65 -4.83 7.70
C PRO A 402 1.33 -5.10 6.97
N VAL A 403 1.43 -5.52 5.71
CA VAL A 403 0.34 -6.17 4.98
C VAL A 403 0.43 -7.68 5.23
N VAL A 404 -0.65 -8.29 5.69
CA VAL A 404 -0.70 -9.74 5.95
C VAL A 404 -1.35 -10.42 4.75
N VAL A 405 -0.71 -11.47 4.22
CA VAL A 405 -1.21 -12.25 3.09
C VAL A 405 -1.43 -13.68 3.54
N THR A 406 -2.55 -14.30 3.19
CA THR A 406 -2.79 -15.71 3.52
C THR A 406 -3.59 -16.46 2.46
N ARG A 407 -3.31 -17.76 2.31
CA ARG A 407 -4.11 -18.71 1.52
C ARG A 407 -5.13 -19.48 2.37
N ALA A 408 -5.23 -19.16 3.65
CA ALA A 408 -6.20 -19.78 4.54
C ALA A 408 -7.63 -19.50 4.09
N GLY A 409 -8.53 -20.44 4.41
CA GLY A 409 -9.97 -20.20 4.31
C GLY A 409 -10.39 -19.26 5.43
N VAL A 410 -10.60 -17.98 5.11
CA VAL A 410 -11.03 -16.95 6.06
C VAL A 410 -12.56 -16.86 5.98
N GLY A 411 -13.25 -17.68 6.78
CA GLY A 411 -14.70 -17.70 6.89
C GLY A 411 -15.19 -17.18 8.26
N PRO A 412 -16.39 -16.56 8.33
CA PRO A 412 -16.91 -15.95 9.56
C PRO A 412 -17.17 -16.96 10.69
N ASP A 413 -17.38 -18.25 10.36
CA ASP A 413 -17.78 -19.27 11.33
C ASP A 413 -16.60 -20.00 12.02
N ALA A 414 -15.34 -19.72 11.63
CA ALA A 414 -14.18 -20.37 12.22
C ALA A 414 -13.63 -19.56 13.43
N PRO A 415 -13.50 -20.15 14.64
CA PRO A 415 -13.00 -19.46 15.82
C PRO A 415 -11.60 -18.85 15.63
N THR A 416 -10.75 -19.50 14.85
CA THR A 416 -9.41 -19.03 14.49
C THR A 416 -9.43 -17.83 13.54
N THR A 417 -10.46 -17.68 12.70
CA THR A 417 -10.68 -16.47 11.89
C THR A 417 -10.97 -15.27 12.79
N ALA A 418 -11.80 -15.45 13.83
CA ALA A 418 -12.09 -14.38 14.79
C ALA A 418 -10.83 -13.93 15.54
N ALA A 419 -10.01 -14.88 16.00
CA ALA A 419 -8.72 -14.58 16.63
C ALA A 419 -7.76 -13.85 15.69
N LEU A 420 -7.65 -14.29 14.43
CA LEU A 420 -6.87 -13.59 13.41
C LEU A 420 -7.35 -12.16 13.21
N HIS A 421 -8.66 -11.97 13.02
CA HIS A 421 -9.26 -10.65 12.82
C HIS A 421 -9.04 -9.73 14.02
N ASP A 422 -9.16 -10.24 15.25
CA ASP A 422 -8.90 -9.47 16.47
C ASP A 422 -7.45 -8.98 16.55
N VAL A 423 -6.47 -9.85 16.26
CA VAL A 423 -5.05 -9.46 16.21
C VAL A 423 -4.81 -8.41 15.13
N LEU A 424 -5.36 -8.62 13.93
CA LEU A 424 -5.22 -7.67 12.82
C LEU A 424 -5.83 -6.30 13.13
N ASP A 425 -7.04 -6.27 13.70
CA ASP A 425 -7.74 -5.03 14.03
C ASP A 425 -7.05 -4.27 15.18
N ARG A 426 -6.53 -5.00 16.17
CA ARG A 426 -5.75 -4.45 17.29
C ARG A 426 -4.52 -3.68 16.81
N TYR A 427 -3.88 -4.13 15.74
CA TYR A 427 -2.68 -3.49 15.17
C TYR A 427 -2.94 -2.68 13.90
N GLY A 428 -4.19 -2.62 13.43
CA GLY A 428 -4.57 -1.93 12.20
C GLY A 428 -4.01 -2.57 10.92
N ALA A 429 -3.72 -3.87 10.93
CA ALA A 429 -3.12 -4.64 9.83
C ALA A 429 -4.18 -5.26 8.90
N SER A 430 -4.01 -5.13 7.58
CA SER A 430 -4.96 -5.56 6.56
C SER A 430 -4.61 -6.97 6.11
N LEU A 431 -5.62 -7.71 5.68
CA LEU A 431 -5.48 -9.08 5.24
C LEU A 431 -5.81 -9.21 3.76
N VAL A 432 -4.84 -9.63 2.97
CA VAL A 432 -5.04 -10.10 1.60
C VAL A 432 -5.25 -11.61 1.66
N HIS A 433 -6.42 -12.09 1.28
CA HIS A 433 -6.78 -13.49 1.42
C HIS A 433 -7.53 -14.06 0.23
N GLN A 434 -7.54 -15.39 0.14
CA GLN A 434 -8.40 -16.09 -0.79
C GLN A 434 -9.84 -16.17 -0.26
N VAL A 435 -10.80 -15.94 -1.14
CA VAL A 435 -12.22 -16.13 -0.84
C VAL A 435 -12.58 -17.58 -1.10
N THR A 436 -13.01 -18.30 -0.06
CA THR A 436 -13.42 -19.70 -0.15
C THR A 436 -14.93 -19.89 -0.31
N ASP A 437 -15.75 -18.87 -0.02
CA ASP A 437 -17.21 -18.90 -0.19
C ASP A 437 -17.66 -18.01 -1.36
N ARG A 438 -18.30 -18.62 -2.37
CA ARG A 438 -18.74 -17.97 -3.62
C ARG A 438 -19.78 -16.86 -3.41
N THR A 439 -20.45 -16.80 -2.25
CA THR A 439 -21.49 -15.81 -1.96
C THR A 439 -20.95 -14.46 -1.47
N THR A 440 -19.72 -14.41 -0.96
CA THR A 440 -19.08 -13.16 -0.50
C THR A 440 -18.35 -12.41 -1.62
N ALA A 441 -18.13 -13.06 -2.76
CA ALA A 441 -17.48 -12.46 -3.95
C ALA A 441 -18.44 -11.62 -4.82
N THR A 442 -19.76 -11.69 -4.59
CA THR A 442 -20.77 -10.99 -5.40
C THR A 442 -20.97 -9.54 -4.93
N GLY A 443 -19.91 -8.73 -5.02
CA GLY A 443 -20.00 -7.27 -4.97
C GLY A 443 -20.04 -6.63 -6.36
N SER A 444 -19.61 -7.33 -7.41
CA SER A 444 -19.65 -6.87 -8.79
C SER A 444 -20.95 -7.32 -9.47
N GLY A 445 -21.69 -6.36 -10.04
CA GLY A 445 -22.89 -6.61 -10.85
C GLY A 445 -22.58 -7.23 -12.21
N GLY A 446 -21.71 -8.24 -12.26
CA GLY A 446 -21.32 -8.95 -13.48
C GLY A 446 -21.17 -10.44 -13.21
N LEU A 447 -21.78 -11.26 -14.07
CA LEU A 447 -21.57 -12.70 -14.13
C LEU A 447 -20.12 -12.97 -14.55
N VAL A 448 -19.22 -13.16 -13.58
CA VAL A 448 -17.85 -13.63 -13.85
C VAL A 448 -17.79 -15.11 -13.50
N SER A 449 -17.43 -15.95 -14.47
CA SER A 449 -17.22 -17.39 -14.28
C SER A 449 -15.90 -17.63 -13.53
N PHE A 450 -15.96 -17.86 -12.21
CA PHE A 450 -14.77 -18.14 -11.40
C PHE A 450 -14.47 -19.64 -11.34
N LEU A 451 -13.45 -20.08 -12.09
CA LEU A 451 -12.89 -21.44 -12.01
C LEU A 451 -11.79 -21.58 -10.92
N GLY A 452 -11.48 -20.53 -10.15
CA GLY A 452 -10.48 -20.52 -9.07
C GLY A 452 -10.94 -19.78 -7.80
N ASN A 453 -10.12 -19.81 -6.73
CA ASN A 453 -10.34 -19.05 -5.50
C ASN A 453 -9.78 -17.62 -5.66
N PRO A 454 -10.62 -16.58 -5.83
CA PRO A 454 -10.14 -15.22 -6.06
C PRO A 454 -9.53 -14.64 -4.77
N TRP A 455 -8.69 -13.63 -4.95
CA TRP A 455 -8.05 -12.87 -3.90
C TRP A 455 -8.79 -11.55 -3.68
N THR A 456 -8.93 -11.16 -2.42
CA THR A 456 -9.51 -9.88 -2.01
C THR A 456 -8.77 -9.32 -0.79
N VAL A 457 -9.16 -8.12 -0.36
CA VAL A 457 -8.62 -7.44 0.82
C VAL A 457 -9.70 -7.26 1.87
N ARG A 458 -9.36 -7.59 3.12
CA ARG A 458 -10.03 -7.10 4.31
C ARG A 458 -9.18 -5.99 4.92
N GLU A 459 -9.70 -4.78 4.93
CA GLU A 459 -9.13 -3.68 5.69
C GLU A 459 -9.38 -3.86 7.19
N ALA A 460 -8.39 -3.53 8.02
CA ALA A 460 -8.61 -3.42 9.46
C ALA A 460 -9.45 -2.16 9.76
N ASN A 461 -10.46 -2.30 10.63
CA ASN A 461 -11.29 -1.18 11.10
C ASN A 461 -11.93 -0.34 9.97
N ALA A 462 -12.33 -0.98 8.86
CA ALA A 462 -12.90 -0.29 7.70
C ALA A 462 -14.15 0.54 8.08
N PRO A 463 -14.23 1.84 7.71
CA PRO A 463 -15.44 2.63 7.91
C PRO A 463 -16.59 2.12 7.04
N ALA A 464 -17.84 2.44 7.42
CA ALA A 464 -19.05 1.99 6.72
C ALA A 464 -19.10 2.37 5.23
N ASP A 465 -18.43 3.47 4.86
CA ASP A 465 -18.35 4.00 3.50
C ASP A 465 -17.01 3.68 2.80
N ALA A 466 -16.27 2.67 3.28
CA ALA A 466 -14.99 2.29 2.69
C ALA A 466 -15.10 1.92 1.21
N ARG A 467 -14.05 2.23 0.44
CA ARG A 467 -13.94 1.82 -0.96
C ARG A 467 -14.07 0.30 -1.06
N ARG A 468 -14.74 -0.19 -2.09
CA ARG A 468 -14.87 -1.63 -2.30
C ARG A 468 -13.49 -2.24 -2.56
N PRO A 469 -13.14 -3.34 -1.86
CA PRO A 469 -11.86 -3.99 -2.06
C PRO A 469 -11.76 -4.57 -3.48
N PRO A 470 -10.59 -4.47 -4.14
CA PRO A 470 -10.37 -5.09 -5.43
C PRO A 470 -10.43 -6.61 -5.32
N VAL A 471 -10.88 -7.26 -6.39
CA VAL A 471 -10.93 -8.72 -6.49
C VAL A 471 -10.14 -9.14 -7.72
N ALA A 472 -9.22 -10.10 -7.56
CA ALA A 472 -8.40 -10.60 -8.66
C ALA A 472 -8.16 -12.12 -8.56
N ASP A 473 -7.97 -12.78 -9.70
CA ASP A 473 -7.70 -14.23 -9.75
C ASP A 473 -6.30 -14.61 -9.22
N SER A 474 -5.45 -13.61 -9.00
CA SER A 474 -4.10 -13.77 -8.47
C SER A 474 -3.68 -12.58 -7.64
N ILE A 475 -2.61 -12.73 -6.84
CA ILE A 475 -2.01 -11.61 -6.10
C ILE A 475 -1.41 -10.62 -7.11
N THR A 476 -1.87 -9.37 -7.04
CA THR A 476 -1.44 -8.25 -7.89
C THR A 476 -0.91 -7.10 -7.02
N PRO A 477 -0.13 -6.17 -7.60
CA PRO A 477 0.26 -4.93 -6.93
C PRO A 477 -0.95 -4.15 -6.40
N ASP A 478 -2.04 -4.07 -7.17
CA ASP A 478 -3.26 -3.35 -6.77
C ASP A 478 -3.86 -3.88 -5.47
N LEU A 479 -3.89 -5.21 -5.27
CA LEU A 479 -4.37 -5.81 -4.01
C LEU A 479 -3.49 -5.41 -2.82
N LEU A 480 -2.17 -5.47 -2.99
CA LEU A 480 -1.23 -5.14 -1.92
C LEU A 480 -1.19 -3.64 -1.64
N GLN A 481 -1.30 -2.79 -2.65
CA GLN A 481 -1.39 -1.33 -2.50
C GLN A 481 -2.68 -0.93 -1.80
N PHE A 482 -3.81 -1.53 -2.20
CA PHE A 482 -5.08 -1.33 -1.50
C PHE A 482 -4.97 -1.76 -0.02
N ALA A 483 -4.38 -2.93 0.25
CA ALA A 483 -4.20 -3.42 1.61
C ALA A 483 -3.22 -2.58 2.44
N ALA A 484 -2.14 -2.09 1.83
CA ALA A 484 -1.19 -1.20 2.47
C ALA A 484 -1.85 0.13 2.87
N GLY A 485 -2.82 0.58 2.06
CA GLY A 485 -3.50 1.86 2.20
C GLY A 485 -2.51 3.03 2.12
N ASP A 486 -2.91 4.19 2.62
CA ASP A 486 -2.07 5.39 2.71
C ASP A 486 -0.96 5.26 3.79
N ARG A 487 -0.11 4.23 3.72
CA ARG A 487 0.93 3.93 4.72
C ARG A 487 0.40 4.08 6.15
N ARG A 488 -0.51 3.18 6.50
CA ARG A 488 -1.18 3.09 7.80
C ARG A 488 -0.21 3.32 8.96
N ARG A 489 -0.65 4.08 9.95
CA ARG A 489 0.10 4.33 11.18
C ARG A 489 -0.12 3.18 12.16
N PRO A 490 0.91 2.78 12.92
CA PRO A 490 0.74 1.80 13.99
C PRO A 490 -0.35 2.23 14.97
N ALA A 491 -1.11 1.28 15.48
CA ALA A 491 -2.15 1.52 16.48
C ALA A 491 -1.58 2.08 17.80
N TYR A 492 -0.32 1.75 18.11
CA TYR A 492 0.36 2.16 19.34
C TYR A 492 1.66 2.90 19.02
N PRO A 493 2.03 3.93 19.80
CA PRO A 493 3.30 4.62 19.62
C PRO A 493 4.47 3.69 19.94
N ALA A 494 5.62 3.96 19.33
CA ALA A 494 6.86 3.26 19.63
C ALA A 494 7.23 3.45 21.12
N PRO A 495 7.64 2.39 21.83
CA PRO A 495 8.12 2.51 23.20
C PRO A 495 9.45 3.28 23.26
N PRO A 496 9.79 3.87 24.42
CA PRO A 496 11.11 4.45 24.64
C PRO A 496 12.23 3.42 24.43
N GLU A 497 13.39 3.88 23.96
CA GLU A 497 14.54 3.02 23.66
C GLU A 497 14.90 2.03 24.78
N PRO A 498 14.96 2.41 26.08
CA PRO A 498 15.26 1.43 27.14
C PRO A 498 14.25 0.29 27.25
N VAL A 499 12.97 0.56 26.96
CA VAL A 499 11.91 -0.46 26.99
C VAL A 499 12.04 -1.36 25.77
N ALA A 500 12.25 -0.79 24.58
CA ALA A 500 12.44 -1.56 23.35
C ALA A 500 13.69 -2.46 23.44
N THR A 501 14.81 -1.93 23.92
CA THR A 501 16.05 -2.70 24.14
C THR A 501 15.84 -3.84 25.13
N PHE A 502 15.10 -3.60 26.22
CA PHE A 502 14.79 -4.64 27.19
C PHE A 502 13.96 -5.77 26.57
N LEU A 503 12.87 -5.43 25.87
CA LEU A 503 11.96 -6.41 25.25
C LEU A 503 12.58 -7.16 24.08
N THR A 504 13.52 -6.54 23.35
CA THR A 504 14.25 -7.19 22.24
C THR A 504 15.48 -7.98 22.70
N THR A 505 15.85 -7.88 23.98
CA THR A 505 16.93 -8.69 24.56
C THR A 505 16.33 -10.01 25.07
N PRO A 506 16.78 -11.17 24.55
CA PRO A 506 16.32 -12.46 25.06
C PRO A 506 16.66 -12.62 26.53
N LEU A 507 15.69 -13.09 27.33
CA LEU A 507 15.90 -13.30 28.77
C LEU A 507 16.95 -14.38 29.08
N THR A 508 17.22 -15.27 28.13
CA THR A 508 18.20 -16.37 28.24
C THR A 508 19.65 -15.94 28.01
N ARG A 509 19.92 -14.66 27.71
CA ARG A 509 21.30 -14.17 27.56
C ARG A 509 21.93 -13.83 28.91
N PRO A 510 23.15 -14.33 29.21
CA PRO A 510 23.85 -13.92 30.41
C PRO A 510 24.18 -12.41 30.36
N GLY A 511 23.86 -11.69 31.45
CA GLY A 511 24.19 -10.26 31.60
C GLY A 511 23.00 -9.29 31.67
N LEU A 512 21.75 -9.78 31.78
CA LEU A 512 20.59 -8.93 32.07
C LEU A 512 20.65 -8.46 33.55
N ASP A 513 21.24 -7.28 33.79
CA ASP A 513 21.35 -6.70 35.13
C ASP A 513 20.07 -5.96 35.52
N LEU A 514 19.09 -6.73 36.01
CA LEU A 514 17.82 -6.20 36.51
C LEU A 514 17.96 -5.47 37.85
N ALA A 515 19.03 -5.73 38.62
CA ALA A 515 19.27 -5.08 39.90
C ALA A 515 19.62 -3.59 39.74
N HIS A 516 20.25 -3.22 38.63
CA HIS A 516 20.62 -1.83 38.31
C HIS A 516 19.78 -1.21 37.18
N ALA A 517 18.90 -1.98 36.55
CA ALA A 517 17.95 -1.45 35.58
C ALA A 517 16.97 -0.47 36.25
N PRO A 518 16.47 0.56 35.54
CA PRO A 518 15.48 1.49 36.09
C PRO A 518 14.08 0.82 36.09
N VAL A 519 13.91 -0.26 36.83
CA VAL A 519 12.73 -1.15 36.90
C VAL A 519 11.43 -0.36 37.06
N ARG A 520 11.41 0.65 37.94
CA ARG A 520 10.24 1.52 38.18
C ARG A 520 9.80 2.30 36.93
N THR A 521 10.72 2.61 36.02
CA THR A 521 10.40 3.30 34.76
C THR A 521 10.00 2.32 33.65
N LEU A 522 10.51 1.09 33.67
CA LEU A 522 10.21 0.05 32.68
C LEU A 522 8.84 -0.61 32.93
N ALA A 523 8.52 -0.91 34.20
CA ALA A 523 7.38 -1.74 34.58
C ALA A 523 6.03 -1.30 34.00
N PRO A 524 5.64 -0.01 34.02
CA PRO A 524 4.34 0.40 33.49
C PRO A 524 4.21 0.14 31.98
N LEU A 525 5.28 0.37 31.22
CA LEU A 525 5.29 0.26 29.76
C LEU A 525 5.41 -1.20 29.31
N VAL A 526 6.29 -1.98 29.95
CA VAL A 526 6.42 -3.42 29.71
C VAL A 526 5.11 -4.14 30.00
N ARG A 527 4.43 -3.80 31.10
CA ARG A 527 3.10 -4.34 31.44
C ARG A 527 2.05 -4.04 30.39
N GLN A 528 2.01 -2.80 29.90
CA GLN A 528 1.07 -2.41 28.85
C GLN A 528 1.33 -3.18 27.56
N ILE A 529 2.59 -3.41 27.20
CA ILE A 529 2.98 -4.20 26.03
C ILE A 529 2.62 -5.67 26.23
N ALA A 530 2.98 -6.28 27.36
CA ALA A 530 2.68 -7.68 27.66
C ALA A 530 1.17 -7.99 27.74
N ALA A 531 0.35 -7.00 28.14
CA ALA A 531 -1.10 -7.13 28.09
C ALA A 531 -1.66 -7.16 26.66
N ARG A 532 -0.98 -6.54 25.69
CA ARG A 532 -1.36 -6.56 24.27
C ARG A 532 -0.76 -7.72 23.50
N ASP A 533 0.46 -8.11 23.86
CA ASP A 533 1.22 -9.22 23.27
C ASP A 533 1.76 -10.14 24.37
N PRO A 534 1.10 -11.30 24.58
CA PRO A 534 1.50 -12.26 25.62
C PRO A 534 2.90 -12.84 25.47
N SER A 535 3.58 -12.70 24.32
CA SER A 535 4.97 -13.15 24.16
C SER A 535 5.92 -12.43 25.14
N PHE A 536 5.61 -11.19 25.51
CA PHE A 536 6.38 -10.41 26.48
C PHE A 536 6.01 -10.65 27.94
N ALA A 537 5.16 -11.64 28.25
CA ALA A 537 4.76 -11.95 29.63
C ALA A 537 5.96 -12.33 30.52
N GLY A 538 6.98 -12.98 29.97
CA GLY A 538 8.23 -13.28 30.68
C GLY A 538 8.99 -12.02 31.08
N HIS A 539 9.05 -11.01 30.19
CA HIS A 539 9.67 -9.71 30.48
C HIS A 539 8.88 -8.92 31.52
N ASP A 540 7.54 -8.89 31.46
CA ASP A 540 6.72 -8.28 32.53
C ASP A 540 6.96 -8.97 33.87
N ALA A 541 7.00 -10.31 33.88
CA ALA A 541 7.28 -11.08 35.08
C ALA A 541 8.66 -10.77 35.67
N ALA A 542 9.70 -10.69 34.86
CA ALA A 542 11.06 -10.36 35.30
C ALA A 542 11.11 -8.98 35.99
N VAL A 543 10.49 -7.97 35.37
CA VAL A 543 10.45 -6.60 35.92
C VAL A 543 9.59 -6.53 37.19
N ARG A 544 8.47 -7.26 37.25
CA ARG A 544 7.62 -7.31 38.45
C ARG A 544 8.28 -8.01 39.61
N LEU A 545 8.94 -9.15 39.38
CA LEU A 545 9.68 -9.85 40.42
C LEU A 545 10.83 -8.97 40.93
N ALA A 546 11.50 -8.22 40.05
CA ALA A 546 12.50 -7.23 40.47
C ALA A 546 11.89 -6.09 41.31
N ASP A 547 10.73 -5.55 40.93
CA ASP A 547 10.02 -4.50 41.70
C ASP A 547 9.55 -5.00 43.07
N LEU A 548 9.26 -6.31 43.19
CA LEU A 548 8.95 -7.00 44.43
C LEU A 548 10.19 -7.34 45.28
N GLY A 549 11.40 -7.01 44.82
CA GLY A 549 12.65 -7.25 45.55
C GLY A 549 13.32 -8.60 45.27
N HIS A 550 12.88 -9.33 44.24
CA HIS A 550 13.42 -10.64 43.84
C HIS A 550 14.31 -10.56 42.58
N ALA A 551 14.98 -9.42 42.35
CA ALA A 551 15.83 -9.21 41.18
C ALA A 551 16.98 -10.25 41.10
N ASP A 552 17.64 -10.53 42.22
CA ASP A 552 18.72 -11.52 42.29
C ASP A 552 18.24 -12.92 41.92
N THR A 553 17.05 -13.32 42.37
CA THR A 553 16.45 -14.61 42.01
C THR A 553 16.19 -14.71 40.50
N VAL A 554 15.64 -13.65 39.90
CA VAL A 554 15.42 -13.60 38.45
C VAL A 554 16.76 -13.74 37.72
N THR A 555 17.76 -12.93 38.08
CA THR A 555 19.08 -12.99 37.47
C THR A 555 19.73 -14.35 37.66
N SER A 556 19.64 -14.97 38.83
CA SER A 556 20.16 -16.33 39.06
C SER A 556 19.44 -17.37 38.23
N TYR A 557 18.10 -17.32 38.12
CA TYR A 557 17.32 -18.27 37.31
C TYR A 557 17.67 -18.16 35.83
N LEU A 558 17.75 -16.94 35.30
CA LEU A 558 18.07 -16.70 33.89
C LEU A 558 19.51 -17.11 33.50
N ASN A 559 20.43 -17.15 34.48
CA ASN A 559 21.82 -17.57 34.26
C ASN A 559 22.06 -19.07 34.53
N ASP A 560 21.07 -19.81 35.04
CA ASP A 560 21.25 -21.21 35.44
C ASP A 560 21.06 -22.15 34.24
N VAL A 561 22.13 -22.84 33.85
CA VAL A 561 22.17 -23.74 32.68
C VAL A 561 21.75 -25.18 33.07
N ALA A 562 21.61 -25.50 34.36
CA ALA A 562 21.35 -26.87 34.82
C ALA A 562 20.39 -26.92 36.02
N GLY A 563 19.08 -27.02 35.75
CA GLY A 563 18.09 -27.38 36.78
C GLY A 563 17.49 -26.21 37.57
N GLY A 564 17.30 -25.05 36.93
CA GLY A 564 16.86 -23.78 37.52
C GLY A 564 15.52 -23.76 38.26
N GLY A 565 14.78 -24.87 38.33
CA GLY A 565 13.54 -24.96 39.09
C GLY A 565 13.71 -24.72 40.61
N ASP A 566 14.87 -25.05 41.21
CA ASP A 566 15.13 -24.70 42.63
C ASP A 566 15.25 -23.19 42.83
N THR A 567 15.97 -22.50 41.94
CA THR A 567 16.17 -21.04 41.97
C THR A 567 14.85 -20.30 41.76
N LEU A 568 14.03 -20.76 40.80
CA LEU A 568 12.71 -20.17 40.52
C LEU A 568 11.72 -20.36 41.69
N PHE A 569 11.83 -21.46 42.44
CA PHE A 569 10.89 -21.80 43.50
C PHE A 569 11.26 -21.18 44.87
N ALA A 570 12.52 -20.80 45.07
CA ALA A 570 13.01 -20.21 46.33
C ALA A 570 12.17 -19.03 46.86
N PRO A 571 11.72 -18.05 46.03
CA PRO A 571 10.90 -16.94 46.51
C PRO A 571 9.59 -17.36 47.19
N LEU A 572 9.03 -18.51 46.80
CA LEU A 572 7.80 -19.04 47.40
C LEU A 572 8.06 -19.61 48.80
N LEU A 573 9.24 -20.19 49.02
CA LEU A 573 9.65 -20.75 50.31
C LEU A 573 10.09 -19.66 51.29
N ASP A 574 10.68 -18.59 50.76
CA ASP A 574 11.16 -17.42 51.51
C ASP A 574 10.07 -16.34 51.67
N ALA A 575 8.86 -16.58 51.19
CA ALA A 575 7.73 -15.67 51.30
C ALA A 575 7.44 -15.35 52.78
N GLY A 576 7.93 -14.19 53.24
CA GLY A 576 7.75 -13.69 54.59
C GLY A 576 6.32 -13.19 54.86
N GLY A 577 5.99 -13.06 56.14
CA GLY A 577 4.69 -12.54 56.60
C GLY A 577 4.59 -12.64 58.12
N ALA A 578 3.81 -11.75 58.74
CA ALA A 578 3.64 -11.76 60.20
C ALA A 578 2.86 -13.01 60.66
N ASP A 579 1.99 -13.52 59.79
CA ASP A 579 1.21 -14.73 60.01
C ASP A 579 1.06 -15.59 58.74
N ALA A 580 0.27 -16.67 58.82
CA ALA A 580 0.04 -17.59 57.71
C ALA A 580 -0.78 -16.98 56.56
N ALA A 581 -1.66 -16.01 56.86
CA ALA A 581 -2.48 -15.34 55.85
C ALA A 581 -1.63 -14.36 55.02
N ASP A 582 -0.73 -13.62 55.68
CA ASP A 582 0.24 -12.76 55.00
C ASP A 582 1.16 -13.57 54.09
N ARG A 583 1.66 -14.72 54.57
CA ARG A 583 2.49 -15.63 53.75
C ARG A 583 1.73 -16.17 52.54
N GLN A 584 0.48 -16.60 52.74
CA GLN A 584 -0.38 -17.06 51.65
C GLN A 584 -0.60 -15.96 50.61
N GLN A 585 -0.83 -14.72 51.04
CA GLN A 585 -1.02 -13.60 50.14
C GLN A 585 0.25 -13.27 49.35
N SER A 586 1.43 -13.34 50.00
CA SER A 586 2.73 -13.20 49.34
C SER A 586 2.94 -14.29 48.27
N ILE A 587 2.64 -15.56 48.59
CA ILE A 587 2.72 -16.69 47.65
C ILE A 587 1.80 -16.47 46.44
N ARG A 588 0.53 -16.10 46.67
CA ARG A 588 -0.44 -15.78 45.60
C ARG A 588 0.00 -14.60 44.73
N THR A 589 0.75 -13.66 45.29
CA THR A 589 1.28 -12.52 44.52
C THR A 589 2.44 -12.94 43.61
N LEU A 590 3.28 -13.88 44.05
CA LEU A 590 4.49 -14.30 43.32
C LEU A 590 4.22 -15.34 42.23
N LEU A 591 3.32 -16.31 42.48
CA LEU A 591 3.03 -17.44 41.59
C LEU A 591 2.77 -17.09 40.12
N PRO A 592 1.86 -16.16 39.78
CA PRO A 592 1.58 -15.84 38.38
C PRO A 592 2.80 -15.26 37.67
N HIS A 593 3.67 -14.52 38.39
CA HIS A 593 4.90 -13.96 37.82
C HIS A 593 5.97 -15.04 37.63
N LEU A 594 6.14 -15.96 38.59
CA LEU A 594 7.08 -17.07 38.43
C LEU A 594 6.67 -18.03 37.29
N SER A 595 5.37 -18.30 37.13
CA SER A 595 4.87 -19.10 36.00
C SER A 595 5.12 -18.42 34.66
N ALA A 596 4.82 -17.12 34.54
CA ALA A 596 5.06 -16.36 33.32
C ALA A 596 6.56 -16.26 32.97
N LEU A 597 7.44 -16.12 33.97
CA LEU A 597 8.90 -16.11 33.78
C LEU A 597 9.42 -17.44 33.21
N ALA A 598 8.92 -18.58 33.70
CA ALA A 598 9.28 -19.91 33.18
C ALA A 598 8.79 -20.13 31.73
N GLY A 599 7.64 -19.56 31.39
CA GLY A 599 6.93 -19.86 30.14
C GLY A 599 7.30 -19.05 28.90
N GLY A 600 7.98 -17.91 29.06
CA GLY A 600 8.38 -17.02 27.95
C GLY A 600 9.61 -17.52 27.19
N ASP A 601 10.55 -16.62 26.89
CA ASP A 601 11.82 -16.91 26.17
C ASP A 601 12.68 -18.04 26.76
N VAL A 602 12.47 -18.36 28.04
CA VAL A 602 13.22 -19.41 28.76
C VAL A 602 12.80 -20.82 28.32
N GLY A 603 11.55 -21.00 27.88
CA GLY A 603 11.06 -22.29 27.37
C GLY A 603 10.95 -23.39 28.42
N ASP A 604 10.87 -23.05 29.73
CA ASP A 604 10.69 -24.02 30.81
C ASP A 604 9.19 -24.35 30.99
N HIS A 605 8.65 -25.07 30.00
CA HIS A 605 7.23 -25.42 29.93
C HIS A 605 6.77 -26.27 31.12
N ALA A 606 7.66 -27.09 31.69
CA ALA A 606 7.37 -27.89 32.88
C ALA A 606 7.15 -27.01 34.12
N SER A 607 8.09 -26.11 34.44
CA SER A 607 7.94 -25.20 35.58
C SER A 607 6.74 -24.27 35.39
N ARG A 608 6.54 -23.75 34.17
CA ARG A 608 5.36 -22.93 33.83
C ARG A 608 4.06 -23.64 34.18
N ALA A 609 3.90 -24.87 33.70
CA ALA A 609 2.69 -25.66 33.91
C ALA A 609 2.44 -25.93 35.39
N ILE A 610 3.46 -26.38 36.12
CA ILE A 610 3.33 -26.71 37.55
C ILE A 610 2.99 -25.46 38.38
N LEU A 611 3.66 -24.33 38.12
CA LEU A 611 3.42 -23.08 38.84
C LEU A 611 2.05 -22.46 38.51
N ALA A 612 1.61 -22.50 37.25
CA ALA A 612 0.27 -22.07 36.86
C ALA A 612 -0.80 -22.93 37.55
N ALA A 613 -0.55 -24.23 37.65
CA ALA A 613 -1.46 -25.16 38.30
C ALA A 613 -1.56 -24.87 39.81
N LEU A 614 -0.45 -24.56 40.47
CA LEU A 614 -0.45 -24.10 41.86
C LEU A 614 -1.23 -22.79 42.05
N ASP A 615 -1.09 -21.84 41.12
CA ASP A 615 -1.83 -20.57 41.14
C ASP A 615 -3.35 -20.80 41.05
N ASP A 616 -3.79 -21.61 40.08
CA ASP A 616 -5.20 -21.98 39.90
C ASP A 616 -5.79 -22.62 41.17
N ILE A 617 -5.07 -23.56 41.78
CA ILE A 617 -5.51 -24.22 43.02
C ILE A 617 -5.64 -23.22 44.17
N LEU A 618 -4.63 -22.36 44.33
CA LEU A 618 -4.63 -21.39 45.41
C LEU A 618 -5.63 -20.26 45.18
N ALA A 619 -6.12 -20.05 43.95
CA ALA A 619 -7.20 -19.11 43.65
C ALA A 619 -8.59 -19.64 44.04
N LEU A 620 -8.75 -20.96 44.19
CA LEU A 620 -10.01 -21.60 44.55
C LEU A 620 -10.21 -21.68 46.09
N PRO A 621 -11.46 -21.78 46.57
CA PRO A 621 -11.74 -22.20 47.93
C PRO A 621 -11.08 -23.56 48.25
N PRO A 622 -10.52 -23.77 49.45
CA PRO A 622 -9.89 -25.04 49.82
C PRO A 622 -10.78 -26.26 49.53
N GLY A 623 -10.22 -27.28 48.87
CA GLY A 623 -10.92 -28.53 48.55
C GLY A 623 -11.95 -28.46 47.41
N SER A 624 -12.01 -27.36 46.65
CA SER A 624 -12.93 -27.22 45.51
C SER A 624 -12.27 -27.46 44.14
N ALA A 625 -10.99 -27.83 44.11
CA ALA A 625 -10.26 -28.12 42.89
C ALA A 625 -10.72 -29.45 42.24
N ASP A 626 -10.96 -29.43 40.92
CA ASP A 626 -11.24 -30.63 40.13
C ASP A 626 -9.94 -31.38 39.80
N ALA A 627 -9.76 -32.54 40.44
CA ALA A 627 -8.57 -33.37 40.32
C ALA A 627 -8.33 -33.93 38.90
N ASP A 628 -9.37 -34.11 38.09
CA ASP A 628 -9.24 -34.70 36.76
C ASP A 628 -8.89 -33.65 35.71
N ALA A 629 -9.54 -32.48 35.74
CA ALA A 629 -9.18 -31.33 34.92
C ALA A 629 -7.74 -30.88 35.17
N PHE A 630 -7.33 -30.88 36.44
CA PHE A 630 -5.98 -30.52 36.86
C PHE A 630 -4.92 -31.49 36.33
N ARG A 631 -5.16 -32.79 36.49
CA ARG A 631 -4.27 -33.85 36.01
C ARG A 631 -4.10 -33.79 34.49
N ALA A 632 -5.20 -33.57 33.76
CA ALA A 632 -5.16 -33.41 32.32
C ALA A 632 -4.26 -32.24 31.88
N ARG A 633 -4.26 -31.13 32.64
CA ARG A 633 -3.45 -29.94 32.34
C ARG A 633 -1.96 -30.16 32.55
N ILE A 634 -1.54 -30.78 33.65
CA ILE A 634 -0.13 -31.15 33.87
C ILE A 634 0.32 -32.18 32.82
N TRP A 635 -0.52 -33.17 32.53
CA TRP A 635 -0.18 -34.22 31.56
C TRP A 635 -0.15 -33.72 30.11
N ALA A 636 -0.78 -32.60 29.79
CA ALA A 636 -0.63 -31.94 28.50
C ALA A 636 0.82 -31.50 28.22
N TYR A 637 1.64 -31.34 29.27
CA TYR A 637 3.05 -30.99 29.17
C TYR A 637 3.98 -32.17 29.51
N LYS A 638 3.47 -33.41 29.48
CA LYS A 638 4.25 -34.61 29.83
C LYS A 638 5.54 -34.76 29.04
N ASP A 639 5.56 -34.31 27.78
CA ASP A 639 6.71 -34.42 26.89
C ASP A 639 7.83 -33.42 27.26
N TYR A 640 7.51 -32.43 28.09
CA TYR A 640 8.46 -31.45 28.64
C TYR A 640 8.85 -31.77 30.09
N LEU A 641 8.21 -32.74 30.74
CA LEU A 641 8.63 -33.25 32.04
C LEU A 641 9.82 -34.19 31.82
N PRO A 642 11.02 -33.88 32.34
CA PRO A 642 12.20 -34.71 32.09
C PRO A 642 12.01 -36.18 32.51
N ASP A 643 12.56 -37.08 31.69
CA ASP A 643 12.52 -38.54 31.89
C ASP A 643 13.23 -39.02 33.17
N ASP A 644 14.00 -38.15 33.82
CA ASP A 644 14.79 -38.51 34.99
C ASP A 644 13.94 -38.45 36.27
N GLY A 645 13.89 -39.58 36.99
CA GLY A 645 13.24 -39.65 38.32
C GLY A 645 13.78 -38.62 39.32
N LYS A 646 14.93 -38.00 39.06
CA LYS A 646 15.52 -36.93 39.88
C LYS A 646 14.75 -35.62 39.81
N VAL A 647 14.24 -35.19 38.65
CA VAL A 647 13.48 -33.94 38.53
C VAL A 647 12.09 -34.07 39.15
N ARG A 648 11.42 -35.23 38.96
CA ARG A 648 10.13 -35.54 39.62
C ARG A 648 10.28 -35.54 41.16
N VAL A 649 11.33 -36.17 41.68
CA VAL A 649 11.66 -36.14 43.12
C VAL A 649 12.02 -34.73 43.59
N GLY A 650 12.72 -33.94 42.77
CA GLY A 650 13.01 -32.53 43.05
C GLY A 650 11.74 -31.69 43.22
N TRP A 651 10.75 -31.85 42.34
CA TRP A 651 9.46 -31.18 42.44
C TRP A 651 8.63 -31.66 43.63
N GLN A 652 8.60 -32.97 43.91
CA GLN A 652 7.97 -33.49 45.13
C GLN A 652 8.57 -32.84 46.38
N ARG A 653 9.90 -32.71 46.46
CA ARG A 653 10.59 -32.05 47.58
C ARG A 653 10.17 -30.59 47.72
N ARG A 654 10.10 -29.84 46.61
CA ARG A 654 9.68 -28.42 46.57
C ARG A 654 8.23 -28.24 47.03
N LEU A 655 7.31 -29.06 46.51
CA LEU A 655 5.90 -29.03 46.89
C LEU A 655 5.70 -29.41 48.36
N THR A 656 6.45 -30.39 48.87
CA THR A 656 6.44 -30.76 50.28
C THR A 656 6.96 -29.62 51.18
N ALA A 657 7.96 -28.86 50.71
CA ALA A 657 8.45 -27.68 51.43
C ALA A 657 7.46 -26.50 51.37
N LEU A 658 6.78 -26.30 50.24
CA LEU A 658 5.72 -25.28 50.13
C LEU A 658 4.54 -25.59 51.05
N LYS A 659 4.19 -26.86 51.17
CA LYS A 659 3.13 -27.36 52.05
C LYS A 659 3.30 -26.88 53.49
N THR A 660 4.53 -26.83 54.01
CA THR A 660 4.78 -26.36 55.39
C THR A 660 4.67 -24.85 55.56
N GLN A 661 4.53 -24.09 54.47
CA GLN A 661 4.37 -22.63 54.49
C GLN A 661 2.89 -22.20 54.33
N LEU A 662 2.04 -23.08 53.82
CA LEU A 662 0.62 -22.84 53.58
C LEU A 662 -0.24 -23.28 54.78
N PRO A 663 -1.46 -22.73 54.94
CA PRO A 663 -2.43 -23.23 55.90
C PRO A 663 -2.80 -24.70 55.65
N ASP A 664 -3.03 -25.47 56.73
CA ASP A 664 -3.36 -26.91 56.69
C ASP A 664 -4.56 -27.27 55.79
N GLU A 665 -5.47 -26.33 55.54
CA GLU A 665 -6.63 -26.53 54.66
C GLU A 665 -6.26 -26.76 53.18
N TYR A 666 -5.05 -26.36 52.75
CA TYR A 666 -4.53 -26.59 51.39
C TYR A 666 -3.74 -27.89 51.25
N ASP A 667 -3.61 -28.70 52.32
CA ASP A 667 -2.83 -29.95 52.33
C ASP A 667 -3.24 -30.91 51.22
N ALA A 668 -4.56 -31.11 51.09
CA ALA A 668 -5.14 -32.05 50.14
C ALA A 668 -4.88 -31.59 48.70
N ASP A 669 -4.99 -30.29 48.45
CA ASP A 669 -4.84 -29.68 47.13
C ASP A 669 -3.37 -29.71 46.67
N VAL A 670 -2.41 -29.38 47.53
CA VAL A 670 -0.96 -29.49 47.21
C VAL A 670 -0.53 -30.96 47.03
N THR A 671 -1.13 -31.87 47.81
CA THR A 671 -0.90 -33.32 47.66
C THR A 671 -1.41 -33.81 46.30
N MET A 672 -2.53 -33.29 45.82
CA MET A 672 -3.08 -33.58 44.50
C MET A 672 -2.11 -33.17 43.38
N VAL A 673 -1.46 -32.00 43.49
CA VAL A 673 -0.43 -31.56 42.54
C VAL A 673 0.75 -32.52 42.49
N THR A 674 1.23 -32.90 43.67
CA THR A 674 2.33 -33.85 43.81
C THR A 674 1.97 -35.19 43.15
N LEU A 675 0.74 -35.67 43.35
CA LEU A 675 0.27 -36.94 42.81
C LEU A 675 0.10 -36.90 41.28
N ALA A 676 -0.40 -35.79 40.72
CA ALA A 676 -0.51 -35.59 39.28
C ALA A 676 0.85 -35.62 38.56
N ILE A 677 1.88 -35.00 39.16
CA ILE A 677 3.27 -35.04 38.65
C ILE A 677 3.85 -36.45 38.74
N MET A 678 3.70 -37.11 39.89
CA MET A 678 4.29 -38.44 40.14
C MET A 678 3.62 -39.55 39.31
N THR A 679 2.33 -39.40 38.99
CA THR A 679 1.56 -40.37 38.18
C THR A 679 1.53 -40.03 36.69
N CYS A 680 2.23 -38.98 36.26
CA CYS A 680 2.32 -38.60 34.86
C CYS A 680 2.96 -39.73 34.05
N PRO A 681 2.28 -40.23 32.98
CA PRO A 681 2.84 -41.26 32.12
C PRO A 681 4.15 -40.78 31.50
N GLU A 682 5.10 -41.70 31.31
CA GLU A 682 6.34 -41.41 30.57
C GLU A 682 5.99 -40.96 29.14
N PRO A 683 6.74 -39.99 28.57
CA PRO A 683 6.55 -39.61 27.19
C PRO A 683 6.74 -40.85 26.31
N SER A 684 5.85 -41.02 25.32
CA SER A 684 5.96 -42.13 24.39
C SER A 684 7.28 -42.00 23.65
N SER A 685 8.19 -42.96 23.84
CA SER A 685 9.46 -43.07 23.14
C SER A 685 9.23 -43.15 21.63
N GLY A 686 9.15 -41.99 20.96
CA GLY A 686 8.71 -41.95 19.57
C GLY A 686 8.38 -40.56 19.06
N ALA A 687 9.32 -39.62 19.13
CA ALA A 687 9.50 -38.53 18.16
C ALA A 687 10.73 -37.69 18.54
N THR A 688 11.93 -38.19 18.23
CA THR A 688 13.04 -37.29 17.90
C THR A 688 12.80 -36.78 16.49
N THR A 689 12.43 -35.51 16.36
CA THR A 689 12.68 -34.64 15.21
C THR A 689 12.93 -33.24 15.70
#